data_AF-A0A351SRI0-F1
#
_entry.id   AF-A0A351SRI0-F1
#
_cell.length_a   1.000
_cell.length_b   1.000
_cell.length_c   1.000
_cell.angle_alpha   90.00
_cell.angle_beta   90.00
_cell.angle_gamma   90.00
#
_symmetry.space_group_name_H-M   'P 1'
#
loop_
_entity.id
_entity.type
_entity.pdbx_description
1 polymer ?
#
loop_
_entity_poly.entity_id
_entity_poly.type
_entity_poly.pdbx_seq_one_letter_code
_entity_poly.pdbx_strand_id
1 'polypeptide(L)'
;QIFESFRETFLKKYGSKIFRLEADEPLGDIFTNAKYVAKMWAGVSYEEVKRIAQAQGIEMSRATDDLVSRYFVHEEDNAVYKDSRVAEREVNALLGGFKDVVSRSEASNFKTSDYREYNFTREKYEKIRNLCCGKMAVERIEILDMFYGVGCEKLSIRQIAEKKGLEYEVAKRKLDDARVAALSVYLGKSNTKQIDAEYYIPYIENMDLDIHPTYRAMMREYIIEGKSYEEIAKAHGVTKHKVSMNILDGMFKIDLYRFGLLQKNKYSKEEITSVLYSGLFNGEEINIVLEALGKTPVKEICAKYKTTSTKVESLMTKLSQNCFRKKVEGVDVSIEDIAREISIHPCEMVLSFQERLMLSSLYGIKCDVNPKGKQYTKEELRAAHPELKNKFNQILGNALGTVAGKKLGIVRATYSYMEREKLKKSLADPFIPISQEERELLYYAFELYGYPYKSVSTLAKERGENLSNMRRRIQRIFVTIFKYENCEIEPAISPESDILPYLKFFSKIDQKILTEKHVDGMSNSEIAKTHGMSDNQVYNLLLRIEVHLKDLIEGTLVGFDFDYFYDCVDRDDIPFYGNKALAKKVFILYYEAHMSANEIIASLGLDCSQDVVMDVLSSLKTSVLKYKEGMRKSKMYSLDEVTSYYASHKDEMDKDQLLVYKRYFLRQKRENSSLKAISQNGVNATIAYDLMKDNGELVFDIKTATKADILEILRKHKNELSDRTVATLQKLYNIDSSEFMKGSDQMKVLRFLSNLDDNGKLLSIKQVA
;
A
#
# COMPACT_ATOMS: atom_id res chain seq x y z
N GLN A 1 13.92 -35.39 12.10
CA GLN A 1 13.92 -36.77 12.61
C GLN A 1 13.02 -36.95 13.84
N ILE A 2 13.32 -36.39 15.02
CA ILE A 2 12.45 -36.57 16.22
C ILE A 2 11.00 -36.12 15.95
N PHE A 3 10.80 -34.97 15.30
CA PHE A 3 9.46 -34.47 14.93
C PHE A 3 8.73 -35.35 13.88
N GLU A 4 9.44 -35.91 12.90
CA GLU A 4 8.88 -36.87 11.94
C GLU A 4 8.49 -38.18 12.63
N SER A 5 9.36 -38.72 13.50
CA SER A 5 9.07 -39.93 14.28
C SER A 5 7.91 -39.72 15.25
N PHE A 6 7.78 -38.53 15.85
CA PHE A 6 6.60 -38.13 16.61
C PHE A 6 5.35 -38.09 15.72
N ARG A 7 5.39 -37.44 14.55
CA ARG A 7 4.25 -37.36 13.61
C ARG A 7 3.81 -38.73 13.13
N GLU A 8 4.73 -39.61 12.74
CA GLU A 8 4.44 -40.99 12.34
C GLU A 8 3.85 -41.81 13.50
N THR A 9 4.45 -41.75 14.69
CA THR A 9 3.94 -42.47 15.87
C THR A 9 2.57 -41.97 16.30
N PHE A 10 2.31 -40.67 16.17
CA PHE A 10 1.04 -40.03 16.49
C PHE A 10 -0.06 -40.41 15.50
N LEU A 11 0.20 -40.31 14.19
CA LEU A 11 -0.72 -40.73 13.13
C LEU A 11 -1.02 -42.24 13.20
N LYS A 12 -0.01 -43.06 13.50
CA LYS A 12 -0.13 -44.52 13.66
C LYS A 12 -0.91 -44.94 14.91
N LYS A 13 -0.98 -44.09 15.94
CA LYS A 13 -1.65 -44.38 17.22
C LYS A 13 -3.08 -43.82 17.33
N TYR A 14 -3.37 -42.68 16.67
CA TYR A 14 -4.67 -41.99 16.81
C TYR A 14 -5.49 -41.93 15.51
N GLY A 15 -4.89 -42.21 14.34
CA GLY A 15 -5.56 -42.16 13.05
C GLY A 15 -6.05 -40.76 12.65
N SER A 16 -6.80 -40.67 11.56
CA SER A 16 -7.34 -39.42 11.01
C SER A 16 -8.70 -39.01 11.62
N LYS A 17 -9.08 -39.54 12.80
CA LYS A 17 -10.42 -39.34 13.37
C LYS A 17 -10.55 -38.04 14.15
N ILE A 18 -11.12 -37.05 13.44
CA ILE A 18 -12.02 -35.98 13.91
C ILE A 18 -11.46 -35.08 15.02
N PHE A 19 -10.94 -33.91 14.60
CA PHE A 19 -10.75 -32.75 15.47
C PHE A 19 -11.95 -31.81 15.39
N ARG A 20 -12.49 -31.44 16.56
CA ARG A 20 -13.22 -30.19 16.76
C ARG A 20 -13.08 -29.73 18.20
N LEU A 21 -12.49 -28.55 18.39
CA LEU A 21 -12.74 -27.66 19.51
C LEU A 21 -12.53 -26.24 18.98
N GLU A 22 -13.51 -25.38 19.23
CA GLU A 22 -13.49 -23.96 18.90
C GLU A 22 -12.91 -23.21 20.11
N ALA A 23 -12.16 -22.14 19.87
CA ALA A 23 -11.70 -21.20 20.88
C ALA A 23 -11.97 -19.75 20.42
N ASP A 24 -12.01 -18.85 21.39
CA ASP A 24 -12.21 -17.39 21.30
C ASP A 24 -13.63 -16.93 20.91
N GLU A 25 -14.32 -16.05 21.65
CA GLU A 25 -13.96 -15.11 22.75
C GLU A 25 -15.29 -14.62 23.43
N PRO A 26 -15.38 -13.54 24.25
CA PRO A 26 -14.74 -13.24 25.56
C PRO A 26 -15.79 -12.96 26.68
N LEU A 27 -15.33 -12.40 27.81
CA LEU A 27 -15.97 -12.00 29.09
C LEU A 27 -17.35 -11.26 29.14
N GLY A 28 -18.20 -11.27 28.11
CA GLY A 28 -19.48 -10.54 28.09
C GLY A 28 -20.62 -11.12 28.96
N ASP A 29 -20.57 -12.42 29.27
CA ASP A 29 -21.76 -13.18 29.69
C ASP A 29 -22.12 -13.18 31.19
N ILE A 30 -21.45 -12.35 32.00
CA ILE A 30 -21.82 -12.16 33.42
C ILE A 30 -23.05 -11.26 33.57
N PHE A 31 -23.30 -10.33 32.63
CA PHE A 31 -24.37 -9.33 32.72
C PHE A 31 -25.52 -9.50 31.70
N THR A 32 -25.39 -10.40 30.71
CA THR A 32 -26.39 -10.66 29.66
C THR A 32 -27.39 -11.77 30.01
N ASN A 33 -27.27 -12.40 31.18
CA ASN A 33 -28.15 -13.48 31.59
C ASN A 33 -29.56 -12.96 31.97
N ALA A 34 -30.48 -13.00 31.01
CA ALA A 34 -31.86 -12.51 31.15
C ALA A 34 -32.62 -13.13 32.34
N LYS A 35 -32.29 -14.35 32.79
CA LYS A 35 -32.88 -14.95 34.01
C LYS A 35 -32.44 -14.29 35.32
N TYR A 36 -31.37 -13.49 35.28
CA TYR A 36 -30.87 -12.73 36.42
C TYR A 36 -31.49 -11.31 36.44
N VAL A 37 -31.59 -10.65 35.28
CA VAL A 37 -32.27 -9.35 35.14
C VAL A 37 -33.76 -9.47 35.41
N ALA A 38 -34.45 -10.46 34.81
CA ALA A 38 -35.87 -10.72 35.08
C ALA A 38 -36.13 -11.11 36.54
N LYS A 39 -35.15 -11.67 37.26
CA LYS A 39 -35.23 -11.90 38.72
C LYS A 39 -34.99 -10.64 39.56
N MET A 40 -34.23 -9.67 39.06
CA MET A 40 -33.89 -8.44 39.77
C MET A 40 -35.04 -7.42 39.77
N TRP A 41 -35.87 -7.45 38.73
CA TRP A 41 -37.02 -6.55 38.55
C TRP A 41 -38.39 -7.25 38.75
N ALA A 42 -38.42 -8.55 39.02
CA ALA A 42 -39.64 -9.26 39.41
C ALA A 42 -40.19 -8.71 40.73
N GLY A 43 -41.36 -8.06 40.65
CA GLY A 43 -42.02 -7.43 41.80
C GLY A 43 -41.82 -5.92 41.93
N VAL A 44 -41.10 -5.27 41.01
CA VAL A 44 -40.97 -3.79 40.97
C VAL A 44 -42.15 -3.19 40.20
N SER A 45 -42.86 -2.23 40.80
CA SER A 45 -44.04 -1.59 40.22
C SER A 45 -43.69 -0.42 39.28
N TYR A 46 -44.63 -0.05 38.39
CA TYR A 46 -44.51 1.17 37.57
C TYR A 46 -44.23 2.43 38.43
N GLU A 47 -44.92 2.55 39.56
CA GLU A 47 -44.81 3.69 40.49
C GLU A 47 -43.51 3.67 41.33
N GLU A 48 -42.83 2.53 41.43
CA GLU A 48 -41.45 2.44 41.93
C GLU A 48 -40.49 3.09 40.94
N VAL A 49 -40.61 2.76 39.64
CA VAL A 49 -39.73 3.29 38.58
C VAL A 49 -39.86 4.80 38.45
N LYS A 50 -41.09 5.34 38.55
CA LYS A 50 -41.35 6.80 38.58
C LYS A 50 -40.65 7.53 39.72
N ARG A 51 -40.73 6.99 40.94
CA ARG A 51 -40.06 7.57 42.12
C ARG A 51 -38.53 7.59 41.95
N ILE A 52 -37.95 6.54 41.37
CA ILE A 52 -36.50 6.47 41.10
C ILE A 52 -36.08 7.55 40.09
N ALA A 53 -36.84 7.78 39.03
CA ALA A 53 -36.55 8.82 38.04
C ALA A 53 -36.61 10.24 38.66
N GLN A 54 -37.68 10.56 39.40
CA GLN A 54 -37.81 11.85 40.10
C GLN A 54 -36.69 12.08 41.13
N ALA A 55 -36.29 11.04 41.87
CA ALA A 55 -35.22 11.13 42.86
C ALA A 55 -33.85 11.46 42.24
N GLN A 56 -33.65 11.18 40.95
CA GLN A 56 -32.47 11.57 40.18
C GLN A 56 -32.66 12.85 39.35
N GLY A 57 -33.77 13.56 39.53
CA GLY A 57 -34.09 14.78 38.77
C GLY A 57 -34.37 14.52 37.28
N ILE A 58 -34.64 13.26 36.89
CA ILE A 58 -34.92 12.88 35.52
C ILE A 58 -36.38 13.21 35.22
N GLU A 59 -36.60 14.33 34.53
CA GLU A 59 -37.93 14.78 34.13
C GLU A 59 -38.45 13.90 32.98
N MET A 60 -39.38 12.99 33.28
CA MET A 60 -39.93 12.09 32.27
C MET A 60 -40.84 12.87 31.31
N SER A 61 -40.38 13.02 30.06
CA SER A 61 -41.20 13.58 28.99
C SER A 61 -42.46 12.74 28.79
N ARG A 62 -43.53 13.35 28.25
CA ARG A 62 -44.80 12.66 28.00
C ARG A 62 -44.64 11.40 27.13
N ALA A 63 -43.65 11.37 26.22
CA ALA A 63 -43.32 10.20 25.41
C ALA A 63 -42.55 9.10 26.16
N THR A 64 -41.86 9.46 27.24
CA THR A 64 -41.13 8.53 28.13
C THR A 64 -42.10 7.86 29.11
N ASP A 65 -43.02 8.64 29.71
CA ASP A 65 -44.08 8.16 30.59
C ASP A 65 -44.97 7.10 29.89
N ASP A 66 -45.36 7.42 28.65
CA ASP A 66 -46.13 6.54 27.77
C ASP A 66 -45.42 5.23 27.41
N LEU A 67 -44.08 5.17 27.50
CA LEU A 67 -43.29 4.01 27.08
C LEU A 67 -43.03 3.06 28.26
N VAL A 68 -42.76 3.63 29.44
CA VAL A 68 -42.53 2.85 30.68
C VAL A 68 -43.86 2.26 31.21
N SER A 69 -44.98 2.98 31.10
CA SER A 69 -46.30 2.47 31.53
C SER A 69 -46.72 1.18 30.82
N ARG A 70 -46.52 1.10 29.49
CA ARG A 70 -46.90 -0.07 28.66
C ARG A 70 -46.13 -1.36 28.98
N TYR A 71 -45.06 -1.29 29.79
CA TYR A 71 -44.26 -2.45 30.20
C TYR A 71 -44.70 -3.03 31.56
N PHE A 72 -45.49 -2.28 32.34
CA PHE A 72 -45.79 -2.59 33.74
C PHE A 72 -47.29 -2.47 34.14
N VAL A 73 -48.22 -2.12 33.23
CA VAL A 73 -49.59 -1.69 33.60
C VAL A 73 -50.76 -2.44 32.94
N HIS A 74 -50.59 -3.19 31.84
CA HIS A 74 -51.73 -3.78 31.09
C HIS A 74 -51.71 -5.32 31.03
N GLU A 75 -52.59 -6.05 31.72
CA GLU A 75 -52.54 -7.53 31.68
C GLU A 75 -52.87 -8.17 30.30
N GLU A 76 -53.65 -7.50 29.42
CA GLU A 76 -53.93 -7.99 28.06
C GLU A 76 -52.97 -7.41 26.98
N ASP A 77 -52.42 -6.22 27.26
CA ASP A 77 -51.53 -5.48 26.37
C ASP A 77 -50.23 -4.99 27.03
N ASN A 78 -49.68 -5.79 27.95
CA ASN A 78 -48.25 -5.82 28.30
C ASN A 78 -47.40 -6.37 27.12
N ALA A 79 -48.04 -6.46 25.95
CA ALA A 79 -47.62 -6.20 24.58
C ALA A 79 -46.45 -5.24 24.28
N VAL A 80 -45.69 -4.76 25.25
CA VAL A 80 -44.29 -4.36 24.97
C VAL A 80 -43.35 -5.58 25.12
N TYR A 81 -43.84 -6.65 25.76
CA TYR A 81 -43.63 -8.04 25.34
C TYR A 81 -44.51 -8.45 24.10
N LYS A 82 -44.79 -7.53 23.16
CA LYS A 82 -45.24 -7.86 21.79
C LYS A 82 -44.48 -7.07 20.69
N ASP A 83 -43.92 -5.86 20.92
CA ASP A 83 -42.97 -5.28 19.94
C ASP A 83 -41.50 -5.56 20.27
N SER A 84 -41.17 -6.79 19.88
CA SER A 84 -39.95 -7.12 19.18
C SER A 84 -38.67 -6.41 19.65
N ARG A 85 -37.94 -5.68 18.80
CA ARG A 85 -36.46 -5.58 18.61
C ARG A 85 -35.48 -5.52 19.80
N VAL A 86 -35.95 -5.43 21.03
CA VAL A 86 -35.19 -5.72 22.25
C VAL A 86 -35.61 -7.08 22.83
N ALA A 87 -36.91 -7.28 23.08
CA ALA A 87 -37.53 -8.58 23.31
C ALA A 87 -37.40 -9.55 22.10
N GLU A 88 -37.05 -9.08 20.88
CA GLU A 88 -36.76 -9.85 19.65
C GLU A 88 -35.27 -9.84 19.29
N ARG A 89 -34.44 -9.09 20.00
CA ARG A 89 -33.07 -9.52 20.24
C ARG A 89 -33.08 -10.82 21.08
N GLU A 90 -34.03 -10.90 22.01
CA GLU A 90 -34.26 -12.05 22.89
C GLU A 90 -35.21 -13.12 22.29
N VAL A 91 -36.11 -12.77 21.34
CA VAL A 91 -37.02 -13.66 20.61
C VAL A 91 -36.48 -14.12 19.24
N ASN A 92 -35.62 -13.38 18.52
CA ASN A 92 -34.87 -13.95 17.38
C ASN A 92 -33.85 -14.99 17.84
N ALA A 93 -33.29 -14.82 19.03
CA ALA A 93 -32.53 -15.86 19.74
C ALA A 93 -33.37 -17.11 20.09
N LEU A 94 -34.71 -17.02 20.01
CA LEU A 94 -35.66 -18.05 20.42
C LEU A 94 -36.43 -18.70 19.25
N LEU A 95 -36.62 -18.00 18.12
CA LEU A 95 -37.39 -18.46 16.94
C LEU A 95 -36.61 -18.55 15.61
N GLY A 96 -35.57 -17.73 15.38
CA GLY A 96 -34.98 -17.51 14.04
C GLY A 96 -33.92 -18.52 13.61
N GLY A 97 -33.21 -19.12 14.58
CA GLY A 97 -32.12 -20.07 14.34
C GLY A 97 -30.74 -19.39 14.27
N PHE A 98 -29.84 -19.79 15.16
CA PHE A 98 -28.44 -19.37 15.21
C PHE A 98 -27.67 -19.86 13.97
N LYS A 99 -27.74 -19.09 12.88
CA LYS A 99 -26.91 -19.32 11.69
C LYS A 99 -25.97 -18.13 11.40
N ASP A 100 -26.45 -16.91 11.63
CA ASP A 100 -25.72 -15.69 11.23
C ASP A 100 -24.77 -15.15 12.30
N VAL A 101 -24.98 -15.48 13.58
CA VAL A 101 -24.11 -15.01 14.68
C VAL A 101 -22.81 -15.81 14.73
N VAL A 102 -22.90 -17.14 14.59
CA VAL A 102 -21.73 -18.03 14.58
C VAL A 102 -20.91 -17.85 13.30
N SER A 103 -21.55 -17.71 12.14
CA SER A 103 -20.81 -17.42 10.90
C SER A 103 -20.13 -16.05 10.95
N ARG A 104 -20.74 -15.03 11.58
CA ARG A 104 -20.11 -13.72 11.77
C ARG A 104 -18.99 -13.74 12.83
N SER A 105 -19.10 -14.50 13.92
CA SER A 105 -18.01 -14.63 14.90
C SER A 105 -16.84 -15.43 14.31
N GLU A 106 -17.10 -16.57 13.67
CA GLU A 106 -16.05 -17.35 12.97
C GLU A 106 -15.38 -16.53 11.86
N ALA A 107 -16.13 -15.83 11.02
CA ALA A 107 -15.56 -14.94 10.01
C ALA A 107 -14.78 -13.77 10.63
N SER A 108 -15.18 -13.28 11.82
CA SER A 108 -14.45 -12.26 12.56
C SER A 108 -13.15 -12.76 13.21
N ASN A 109 -13.01 -14.06 13.45
CA ASN A 109 -11.76 -14.68 13.90
C ASN A 109 -10.78 -14.84 12.72
N PHE A 110 -11.29 -15.06 11.50
CA PHE A 110 -10.46 -15.23 10.30
C PHE A 110 -10.16 -13.94 9.49
N LYS A 111 -10.85 -12.83 9.76
CA LYS A 111 -10.62 -11.44 9.24
C LYS A 111 -10.15 -11.28 7.79
N THR A 112 -10.55 -12.13 6.85
CA THR A 112 -10.26 -11.89 5.42
C THR A 112 -11.25 -10.86 4.87
N SER A 113 -10.79 -9.63 4.62
CA SER A 113 -11.62 -8.67 3.87
C SER A 113 -11.84 -9.14 2.44
N ASP A 114 -12.92 -8.69 1.81
CA ASP A 114 -13.08 -8.82 0.37
C ASP A 114 -12.44 -7.62 -0.34
N TYR A 115 -11.50 -7.85 -1.27
CA TYR A 115 -10.89 -6.77 -2.05
C TYR A 115 -11.82 -6.21 -3.15
N ARG A 116 -12.92 -6.91 -3.46
CA ARG A 116 -13.95 -6.40 -4.38
C ARG A 116 -14.82 -5.34 -3.72
N GLU A 117 -14.94 -5.37 -2.38
CA GLU A 117 -15.57 -4.32 -1.59
C GLU A 117 -14.67 -3.08 -1.50
N TYR A 118 -15.29 -1.89 -1.42
CA TYR A 118 -14.56 -0.63 -1.29
C TYR A 118 -14.00 -0.47 0.13
N ASN A 119 -12.83 -1.05 0.41
CA ASN A 119 -12.08 -0.96 1.67
C ASN A 119 -11.48 0.43 1.97
N PHE A 120 -12.15 1.50 1.55
CA PHE A 120 -11.78 2.88 1.90
C PHE A 120 -12.58 3.34 3.12
N THR A 121 -11.99 3.14 4.29
CA THR A 121 -12.56 3.43 5.60
C THR A 121 -12.44 4.91 5.96
N ARG A 122 -13.18 5.34 7.00
CA ARG A 122 -13.04 6.67 7.61
C ARG A 122 -11.59 6.96 7.99
N GLU A 123 -10.91 6.02 8.64
CA GLU A 123 -9.53 6.17 9.12
C GLU A 123 -8.55 6.43 7.98
N LYS A 124 -8.69 5.69 6.86
CA LYS A 124 -7.89 5.92 5.65
C LYS A 124 -8.15 7.30 5.04
N TYR A 125 -9.42 7.73 5.02
CA TYR A 125 -9.77 9.08 4.56
C TYR A 125 -9.21 10.17 5.49
N GLU A 126 -9.34 10.03 6.81
CA GLU A 126 -8.79 10.98 7.79
C GLU A 126 -7.27 11.12 7.67
N LYS A 127 -6.53 10.02 7.51
CA LYS A 127 -5.06 10.03 7.26
C LYS A 127 -4.65 10.90 6.07
N ILE A 128 -5.44 10.92 4.99
CA ILE A 128 -5.11 11.68 3.77
C ILE A 128 -5.94 12.95 3.58
N ARG A 129 -6.87 13.28 4.47
CA ARG A 129 -7.85 14.36 4.25
C ARG A 129 -7.17 15.70 3.93
N ASN A 130 -6.08 16.02 4.63
CA ASN A 130 -5.31 17.23 4.38
C ASN A 130 -4.68 17.26 2.97
N LEU A 131 -4.20 16.11 2.47
CA LEU A 131 -3.72 15.97 1.09
C LEU A 131 -4.87 16.10 0.08
N CYS A 132 -6.04 15.53 0.39
CA CYS A 132 -7.25 15.67 -0.43
C CYS A 132 -7.68 17.15 -0.54
N CYS A 133 -7.66 17.91 0.54
CA CYS A 133 -7.99 19.34 0.54
C CYS A 133 -7.11 20.16 -0.42
N GLY A 134 -5.83 19.79 -0.59
CA GLY A 134 -4.92 20.43 -1.56
C GLY A 134 -5.01 19.88 -3.00
N LYS A 135 -5.74 18.78 -3.22
CA LYS A 135 -5.73 18.01 -4.48
C LYS A 135 -7.10 17.79 -5.12
N MET A 136 -8.19 18.15 -4.44
CA MET A 136 -9.58 17.91 -4.87
C MET A 136 -10.44 19.17 -4.74
N ALA A 137 -11.51 19.26 -5.53
CA ALA A 137 -12.49 20.34 -5.40
C ALA A 137 -13.20 20.28 -4.04
N VAL A 138 -13.47 21.46 -3.44
CA VAL A 138 -14.09 21.59 -2.11
C VAL A 138 -15.39 20.79 -1.98
N GLU A 139 -16.25 20.80 -3.01
CA GLU A 139 -17.50 20.03 -3.02
C GLU A 139 -17.27 18.52 -2.79
N ARG A 140 -16.18 17.94 -3.32
CA ARG A 140 -15.85 16.52 -3.13
C ARG A 140 -15.41 16.26 -1.69
N ILE A 141 -14.67 17.19 -1.08
CA ILE A 141 -14.26 17.11 0.33
C ILE A 141 -15.49 17.16 1.23
N GLU A 142 -16.40 18.11 1.01
CA GLU A 142 -17.64 18.22 1.79
C GLU A 142 -18.51 16.95 1.71
N ILE A 143 -18.63 16.33 0.54
CA ILE A 143 -19.40 15.09 0.36
C ILE A 143 -18.74 13.92 1.12
N LEU A 144 -17.42 13.81 1.10
CA LEU A 144 -16.68 12.77 1.84
C LEU A 144 -16.71 13.01 3.34
N ASP A 145 -16.54 14.25 3.80
CA ASP A 145 -16.63 14.65 5.20
C ASP A 145 -18.00 14.29 5.78
N MET A 146 -19.09 14.59 5.07
CA MET A 146 -20.45 14.19 5.48
C MET A 146 -20.64 12.67 5.46
N PHE A 147 -20.10 11.95 4.47
CA PHE A 147 -20.28 10.49 4.37
C PHE A 147 -19.47 9.70 5.41
N TYR A 148 -18.28 10.17 5.77
CA TYR A 148 -17.42 9.53 6.77
C TYR A 148 -17.60 10.10 8.19
N GLY A 149 -18.25 11.26 8.34
CA GLY A 149 -18.46 11.95 9.62
C GLY A 149 -17.18 12.62 10.15
N VAL A 150 -16.41 13.26 9.26
CA VAL A 150 -15.17 13.97 9.60
C VAL A 150 -15.48 15.46 9.74
N GLY A 151 -15.24 16.02 10.93
CA GLY A 151 -15.61 17.42 11.24
C GLY A 151 -17.12 17.70 11.27
N CYS A 152 -17.98 16.70 11.06
CA CYS A 152 -19.43 16.82 11.07
C CYS A 152 -20.10 15.46 11.39
N GLU A 153 -21.42 15.46 11.59
CA GLU A 153 -22.20 14.23 11.78
C GLU A 153 -22.17 13.35 10.51
N LYS A 154 -22.09 12.03 10.70
CA LYS A 154 -22.10 11.06 9.59
C LYS A 154 -23.49 10.94 8.99
N LEU A 155 -23.62 11.26 7.70
CA LEU A 155 -24.88 11.23 6.96
C LEU A 155 -24.95 10.04 5.98
N SER A 156 -26.15 9.47 5.84
CA SER A 156 -26.47 8.54 4.76
C SER A 156 -26.55 9.26 3.40
N ILE A 157 -26.46 8.52 2.29
CA ILE A 157 -26.55 9.09 0.94
C ILE A 157 -27.87 9.85 0.73
N ARG A 158 -28.99 9.42 1.34
CA ARG A 158 -30.28 10.13 1.29
C ARG A 158 -30.22 11.48 2.01
N GLN A 159 -29.68 11.51 3.22
CA GLN A 159 -29.48 12.76 3.98
C GLN A 159 -28.50 13.72 3.29
N ILE A 160 -27.45 13.20 2.63
CA ILE A 160 -26.54 14.01 1.80
C ILE A 160 -27.28 14.60 0.60
N ALA A 161 -28.12 13.81 -0.08
CA ALA A 161 -28.92 14.24 -1.20
C ALA A 161 -29.90 15.36 -0.80
N GLU A 162 -30.66 15.15 0.27
CA GLU A 162 -31.58 16.15 0.87
C GLU A 162 -30.84 17.44 1.25
N LYS A 163 -29.74 17.33 2.01
CA LYS A 163 -28.95 18.49 2.47
C LYS A 163 -28.27 19.27 1.35
N LYS A 164 -28.03 18.65 0.20
CA LYS A 164 -27.45 19.29 -1.00
C LYS A 164 -28.48 19.66 -2.08
N GLY A 165 -29.77 19.37 -1.87
CA GLY A 165 -30.81 19.60 -2.88
C GLY A 165 -30.63 18.77 -4.16
N LEU A 166 -30.14 17.53 -4.02
CA LEU A 166 -29.84 16.61 -5.13
C LEU A 166 -30.79 15.41 -5.11
N GLU A 167 -31.00 14.78 -6.27
CA GLU A 167 -31.57 13.45 -6.33
C GLU A 167 -30.59 12.39 -5.79
N TYR A 168 -31.14 11.29 -5.24
CA TYR A 168 -30.36 10.20 -4.65
C TYR A 168 -29.28 9.64 -5.59
N GLU A 169 -29.61 9.35 -6.85
CA GLU A 169 -28.66 8.82 -7.84
C GLU A 169 -27.64 9.87 -8.33
N VAL A 170 -27.90 11.17 -8.14
CA VAL A 170 -26.92 12.24 -8.40
C VAL A 170 -25.96 12.34 -7.21
N ALA A 171 -26.47 12.34 -5.98
CA ALA A 171 -25.66 12.35 -4.76
C ALA A 171 -24.75 11.12 -4.66
N LYS A 172 -25.27 9.93 -4.99
CA LYS A 172 -24.51 8.67 -5.06
C LYS A 172 -23.37 8.74 -6.07
N ARG A 173 -23.62 9.17 -7.31
CA ARG A 173 -22.57 9.37 -8.33
C ARG A 173 -21.51 10.37 -7.88
N LYS A 174 -21.89 11.51 -7.31
CA LYS A 174 -20.93 12.49 -6.77
C LYS A 174 -20.09 11.93 -5.62
N LEU A 175 -20.66 11.07 -4.77
CA LEU A 175 -19.92 10.37 -3.72
C LEU A 175 -18.94 9.37 -4.31
N ASP A 176 -19.34 8.56 -5.29
CA ASP A 176 -18.46 7.59 -5.94
C ASP A 176 -17.30 8.31 -6.66
N ASP A 177 -17.56 9.38 -7.41
CA ASP A 177 -16.54 10.25 -8.02
C ASP A 177 -15.57 10.84 -6.98
N ALA A 178 -16.08 11.27 -5.82
CA ALA A 178 -15.27 11.79 -4.74
C ALA A 178 -14.40 10.70 -4.09
N ARG A 179 -14.94 9.48 -3.90
CA ARG A 179 -14.18 8.33 -3.39
C ARG A 179 -13.09 7.90 -4.36
N VAL A 180 -13.36 7.82 -5.66
CA VAL A 180 -12.35 7.53 -6.71
C VAL A 180 -11.22 8.57 -6.70
N ALA A 181 -11.55 9.85 -6.53
CA ALA A 181 -10.55 10.91 -6.40
C ALA A 181 -9.71 10.77 -5.10
N ALA A 182 -10.35 10.47 -3.95
CA ALA A 182 -9.65 10.25 -2.69
C ALA A 182 -8.77 8.99 -2.72
N LEU A 183 -9.21 7.91 -3.37
CA LEU A 183 -8.42 6.70 -3.61
C LEU A 183 -7.19 7.00 -4.47
N SER A 184 -7.33 7.84 -5.49
CA SER A 184 -6.19 8.30 -6.29
C SER A 184 -5.19 9.12 -5.47
N VAL A 185 -5.65 9.90 -4.48
CA VAL A 185 -4.75 10.58 -3.52
C VAL A 185 -4.10 9.57 -2.56
N TYR A 186 -4.84 8.57 -2.06
CA TYR A 186 -4.34 7.51 -1.17
C TYR A 186 -3.20 6.69 -1.80
N LEU A 187 -3.30 6.45 -3.11
CA LEU A 187 -2.31 5.72 -3.91
C LEU A 187 -1.19 6.60 -4.50
N GLY A 188 -1.11 7.90 -4.14
CA GLY A 188 -0.13 8.83 -4.71
C GLY A 188 -0.38 9.24 -6.17
N LYS A 189 -1.41 8.66 -6.82
CA LYS A 189 -1.77 8.82 -8.25
C LYS A 189 -2.51 10.12 -8.59
N SER A 190 -2.60 11.07 -7.67
CA SER A 190 -3.23 12.37 -7.92
C SER A 190 -2.46 13.17 -8.99
N ASN A 191 -3.13 13.54 -10.10
CA ASN A 191 -2.53 14.32 -11.19
C ASN A 191 -1.94 15.68 -10.75
N THR A 192 -2.37 16.20 -9.59
CA THR A 192 -1.75 17.32 -8.89
C THR A 192 -0.44 16.88 -8.23
N LYS A 193 0.68 17.05 -8.96
CA LYS A 193 2.02 17.02 -8.35
C LYS A 193 2.07 18.07 -7.25
N GLN A 194 2.29 17.63 -6.01
CA GLN A 194 2.63 18.53 -4.93
C GLN A 194 4.01 19.13 -5.25
N ILE A 195 4.12 20.45 -5.14
CA ILE A 195 5.35 21.18 -5.37
C ILE A 195 5.72 21.80 -4.03
N ASP A 196 6.72 21.22 -3.38
CA ASP A 196 7.22 21.72 -2.10
C ASP A 196 7.95 23.05 -2.34
N ALA A 197 7.16 24.13 -2.24
CA ALA A 197 7.55 25.48 -2.64
C ALA A 197 8.89 25.91 -2.03
N GLU A 198 9.13 25.52 -0.78
CA GLU A 198 10.36 25.78 -0.02
C GLU A 198 11.64 25.38 -0.77
N TYR A 199 11.63 24.28 -1.53
CA TYR A 199 12.80 23.84 -2.31
C TYR A 199 13.08 24.71 -3.55
N TYR A 200 12.10 25.47 -4.04
CA TYR A 200 12.20 26.24 -5.29
C TYR A 200 12.26 27.74 -5.06
N ILE A 201 11.61 28.29 -4.02
CA ILE A 201 11.57 29.74 -3.71
C ILE A 201 12.98 30.37 -3.70
N PRO A 202 13.99 29.82 -2.98
CA PRO A 202 15.34 30.41 -2.95
C PRO A 202 16.01 30.48 -4.32
N TYR A 203 15.61 29.64 -5.28
CA TYR A 203 16.14 29.59 -6.64
C TYR A 203 15.34 30.47 -7.61
N ILE A 204 14.01 30.56 -7.43
CA ILE A 204 13.12 31.46 -8.19
C ILE A 204 13.48 32.93 -7.93
N GLU A 205 13.86 33.27 -6.69
CA GLU A 205 14.30 34.63 -6.33
C GLU A 205 15.77 34.90 -6.68
N ASN A 206 16.60 33.84 -6.76
CA ASN A 206 18.01 34.01 -7.09
C ASN A 206 18.22 34.31 -8.59
N MET A 207 18.31 35.60 -8.91
CA MET A 207 18.48 36.12 -10.27
C MET A 207 19.84 35.78 -10.92
N ASP A 208 20.76 35.10 -10.25
CA ASP A 208 22.08 34.71 -10.81
C ASP A 208 22.08 33.27 -11.36
N LEU A 209 20.91 32.63 -11.38
CA LEU A 209 20.68 31.36 -12.08
C LEU A 209 20.20 31.66 -13.50
N ASP A 210 20.84 31.05 -14.50
CA ASP A 210 20.33 31.06 -15.87
C ASP A 210 19.03 30.23 -15.92
N ILE A 211 17.91 30.91 -15.80
CA ILE A 211 16.55 30.38 -15.88
C ILE A 211 15.79 31.34 -16.79
N HIS A 212 15.15 30.82 -17.84
CA HIS A 212 14.46 31.64 -18.83
C HIS A 212 13.45 32.59 -18.15
N PRO A 213 13.43 33.91 -18.46
CA PRO A 213 12.61 34.88 -17.74
C PRO A 213 11.12 34.51 -17.64
N THR A 214 10.53 34.00 -18.72
CA THR A 214 9.13 33.53 -18.75
C THR A 214 8.88 32.37 -17.78
N TYR A 215 9.83 31.44 -17.62
CA TYR A 215 9.67 30.33 -16.68
C TYR A 215 9.76 30.86 -15.25
N ARG A 216 10.71 31.77 -14.97
CA ARG A 216 10.87 32.40 -13.65
C ARG A 216 9.63 33.21 -13.25
N ALA A 217 9.05 33.98 -14.18
CA ALA A 217 7.80 34.74 -13.95
C ALA A 217 6.62 33.82 -13.65
N MET A 218 6.35 32.82 -14.50
CA MET A 218 5.25 31.87 -14.28
C MET A 218 5.44 31.00 -13.02
N MET A 219 6.68 30.64 -12.67
CA MET A 219 6.97 29.95 -11.41
C MET A 219 6.75 30.85 -10.19
N ARG A 220 7.11 32.14 -10.25
CA ARG A 220 6.82 33.10 -9.18
C ARG A 220 5.31 33.25 -8.98
N GLU A 221 4.58 33.47 -10.07
CA GLU A 221 3.12 33.59 -10.05
C GLU A 221 2.42 32.34 -9.48
N TYR A 222 2.91 31.14 -9.80
CA TYR A 222 2.34 29.88 -9.32
C TYR A 222 2.77 29.52 -7.88
N ILE A 223 4.07 29.55 -7.59
CA ILE A 223 4.66 29.00 -6.35
C ILE A 223 4.70 30.03 -5.21
N ILE A 224 4.91 31.32 -5.53
CA ILE A 224 5.03 32.40 -4.51
C ILE A 224 3.71 33.17 -4.38
N GLU A 225 3.06 33.48 -5.50
CA GLU A 225 1.82 34.28 -5.52
C GLU A 225 0.54 33.41 -5.51
N GLY A 226 0.65 32.09 -5.60
CA GLY A 226 -0.46 31.14 -5.44
C GLY A 226 -1.49 31.12 -6.58
N LYS A 227 -1.18 31.69 -7.75
CA LYS A 227 -2.12 31.79 -8.88
C LYS A 227 -2.34 30.44 -9.57
N SER A 228 -3.59 30.20 -10.00
CA SER A 228 -3.97 29.04 -10.80
C SER A 228 -3.38 29.07 -12.23
N TYR A 229 -3.32 27.91 -12.89
CA TYR A 229 -2.90 27.84 -14.29
C TYR A 229 -3.81 28.65 -15.22
N GLU A 230 -5.09 28.79 -14.87
CA GLU A 230 -6.11 29.62 -15.51
C GLU A 230 -5.74 31.11 -15.49
N GLU A 231 -5.37 31.64 -14.32
CA GLU A 231 -5.05 33.05 -14.12
C GLU A 231 -3.74 33.41 -14.83
N ILE A 232 -2.72 32.56 -14.70
CA ILE A 232 -1.42 32.74 -15.38
C ILE A 232 -1.60 32.64 -16.91
N ALA A 233 -2.40 31.68 -17.39
CA ALA A 233 -2.73 31.55 -18.82
C ALA A 233 -3.36 32.84 -19.38
N LYS A 234 -4.30 33.44 -18.64
CA LYS A 234 -4.94 34.70 -18.99
C LYS A 234 -3.98 35.89 -18.94
N ALA A 235 -3.11 35.97 -17.93
CA ALA A 235 -2.14 37.06 -17.77
C ALA A 235 -1.05 37.06 -18.86
N HIS A 236 -0.60 35.87 -19.30
CA HIS A 236 0.47 35.71 -20.28
C HIS A 236 -0.01 35.46 -21.72
N GLY A 237 -1.32 35.35 -21.95
CA GLY A 237 -1.89 35.10 -23.28
C GLY A 237 -1.55 33.72 -23.87
N VAL A 238 -1.42 32.70 -23.02
CA VAL A 238 -1.01 31.33 -23.41
C VAL A 238 -2.00 30.28 -22.91
N THR A 239 -1.91 29.03 -23.38
CA THR A 239 -2.77 27.95 -22.90
C THR A 239 -2.32 27.43 -21.52
N LYS A 240 -3.27 26.90 -20.72
CA LYS A 240 -2.98 26.25 -19.42
C LYS A 240 -1.89 25.18 -19.51
N HIS A 241 -1.93 24.38 -20.58
CA HIS A 241 -0.91 23.36 -20.86
C HIS A 241 0.48 23.99 -21.05
N LYS A 242 0.57 25.12 -21.77
CA LYS A 242 1.85 25.82 -21.97
C LYS A 242 2.40 26.42 -20.67
N VAL A 243 1.52 26.93 -19.79
CA VAL A 243 1.90 27.37 -18.44
C VAL A 243 2.49 26.21 -17.65
N SER A 244 1.78 25.07 -17.58
CA SER A 244 2.24 23.87 -16.88
C SER A 244 3.60 23.38 -17.40
N MET A 245 3.79 23.30 -18.74
CA MET A 245 5.09 22.95 -19.32
C MET A 245 6.20 23.93 -18.92
N ASN A 246 5.95 25.24 -18.98
CA ASN A 246 6.94 26.27 -18.64
C ASN A 246 7.35 26.21 -17.17
N ILE A 247 6.41 25.91 -16.26
CA ILE A 247 6.68 25.72 -14.83
C ILE A 247 7.49 24.44 -14.60
N LEU A 248 7.09 23.31 -15.18
CA LEU A 248 7.82 22.04 -15.05
C LEU A 248 9.25 22.12 -15.60
N ASP A 249 9.45 22.82 -16.72
CA ASP A 249 10.80 23.03 -17.29
C ASP A 249 11.63 24.03 -16.49
N GLY A 250 11.01 25.05 -15.89
CA GLY A 250 11.65 25.92 -14.93
C GLY A 250 12.09 25.19 -13.66
N MET A 251 11.22 24.36 -13.09
CA MET A 251 11.52 23.52 -11.92
C MET A 251 12.65 22.53 -12.22
N PHE A 252 12.59 21.83 -13.36
CA PHE A 252 13.66 20.94 -13.77
C PHE A 252 15.00 21.67 -13.89
N LYS A 253 15.02 22.89 -14.47
CA LYS A 253 16.23 23.73 -14.53
C LYS A 253 16.72 24.14 -13.13
N ILE A 254 15.82 24.39 -12.16
CA ILE A 254 16.16 24.60 -10.75
C ILE A 254 16.77 23.33 -10.13
N ASP A 255 16.16 22.16 -10.32
CA ASP A 255 16.65 20.88 -9.79
C ASP A 255 18.09 20.60 -10.28
N LEU A 256 18.38 20.90 -11.55
CA LEU A 256 19.74 20.79 -12.08
C LEU A 256 20.75 21.67 -11.33
N TYR A 257 20.37 22.85 -10.87
CA TYR A 257 21.22 23.70 -10.03
C TYR A 257 21.25 23.23 -8.57
N ARG A 258 20.12 22.81 -8.00
CA ARG A 258 19.99 22.35 -6.60
C ARG A 258 20.85 21.11 -6.34
N PHE A 259 20.88 20.18 -7.29
CA PHE A 259 21.71 18.97 -7.23
C PHE A 259 23.09 19.13 -7.88
N GLY A 260 23.45 20.33 -8.36
CA GLY A 260 24.78 20.62 -8.90
C GLY A 260 25.12 19.98 -10.25
N LEU A 261 24.13 19.47 -11.00
CA LEU A 261 24.28 19.05 -12.41
C LEU A 261 24.59 20.23 -13.34
N LEU A 262 24.09 21.42 -12.99
CA LEU A 262 24.49 22.69 -13.55
C LEU A 262 25.20 23.51 -12.48
N GLN A 263 26.36 24.06 -12.83
CA GLN A 263 27.06 25.03 -11.99
C GLN A 263 26.69 26.45 -12.39
N LYS A 264 26.68 27.37 -11.42
CA LYS A 264 26.77 28.81 -11.72
C LYS A 264 28.18 29.10 -12.24
N ASN A 265 28.28 29.75 -13.40
CA ASN A 265 29.53 30.36 -13.86
C ASN A 265 29.85 31.57 -12.98
N LYS A 266 30.40 31.31 -11.79
CA LYS A 266 30.86 32.34 -10.86
C LYS A 266 32.23 32.85 -11.32
N TYR A 267 32.22 33.80 -12.23
CA TYR A 267 33.33 34.75 -12.33
C TYR A 267 33.08 35.88 -11.32
N SER A 268 34.11 36.25 -10.57
CA SER A 268 34.03 37.37 -9.62
C SER A 268 33.91 38.70 -10.39
N LYS A 269 33.49 39.78 -9.72
CA LYS A 269 33.42 41.10 -10.36
C LYS A 269 34.81 41.56 -10.80
N GLU A 270 35.82 41.25 -10.01
CA GLU A 270 37.23 41.56 -10.24
C GLU A 270 37.75 40.80 -11.46
N GLU A 271 37.42 39.51 -11.61
CA GLU A 271 37.78 38.69 -12.77
C GLU A 271 37.15 39.23 -14.06
N ILE A 272 35.84 39.53 -14.03
CA ILE A 272 35.10 40.11 -15.16
C ILE A 272 35.71 41.46 -15.55
N THR A 273 35.92 42.35 -14.58
CA THR A 273 36.54 43.67 -14.78
C THR A 273 37.93 43.52 -15.40
N SER A 274 38.76 42.64 -14.85
CA SER A 274 40.13 42.41 -15.31
C SER A 274 40.19 41.82 -16.73
N VAL A 275 39.17 41.08 -17.16
CA VAL A 275 39.06 40.59 -18.55
C VAL A 275 38.48 41.66 -19.48
N LEU A 276 37.47 42.42 -19.08
CA LEU A 276 36.90 43.50 -19.90
C LEU A 276 37.95 44.56 -20.26
N TYR A 277 38.76 44.98 -19.28
CA TYR A 277 39.78 46.02 -19.47
C TYR A 277 41.16 45.47 -19.90
N SER A 278 41.26 44.19 -20.28
CA SER A 278 42.51 43.57 -20.76
C SER A 278 42.91 43.98 -22.20
N GLY A 279 42.17 44.87 -22.86
CA GLY A 279 42.33 45.20 -24.27
C GLY A 279 41.68 44.21 -25.24
N LEU A 280 41.10 43.11 -24.75
CA LEU A 280 40.37 42.13 -25.56
C LEU A 280 39.01 42.62 -26.07
N PHE A 281 38.45 43.67 -25.46
CA PHE A 281 37.18 44.29 -25.82
C PHE A 281 37.39 45.77 -26.11
N ASN A 282 36.67 46.31 -27.10
CA ASN A 282 36.63 47.76 -27.33
C ASN A 282 35.58 48.43 -26.42
N GLY A 283 35.59 49.76 -26.32
CA GLY A 283 34.71 50.50 -25.40
C GLY A 283 33.21 50.27 -25.62
N GLU A 284 32.77 50.02 -26.85
CA GLU A 284 31.37 49.69 -27.16
C GLU A 284 31.03 48.25 -26.75
N GLU A 285 31.92 47.29 -27.05
CA GLU A 285 31.78 45.89 -26.62
C GLU A 285 31.75 45.78 -25.08
N ILE A 286 32.54 46.57 -24.35
CA ILE A 286 32.53 46.63 -22.88
C ILE A 286 31.15 47.09 -22.39
N ASN A 287 30.60 48.17 -22.95
CA ASN A 287 29.30 48.69 -22.54
C ASN A 287 28.16 47.69 -22.82
N ILE A 288 28.15 47.06 -24.01
CA ILE A 288 27.18 46.01 -24.36
C ILE A 288 27.24 44.85 -23.35
N VAL A 289 28.45 44.41 -22.98
CA VAL A 289 28.64 43.31 -22.02
C VAL A 289 28.26 43.72 -20.60
N LEU A 290 28.55 44.95 -20.17
CA LEU A 290 28.15 45.45 -18.86
C LEU A 290 26.62 45.55 -18.73
N GLU A 291 25.89 45.98 -19.76
CA GLU A 291 24.42 45.97 -19.73
C GLU A 291 23.83 44.55 -19.75
N ALA A 292 24.43 43.63 -20.52
CA ALA A 292 24.03 42.22 -20.52
C ALA A 292 24.26 41.56 -19.14
N LEU A 293 25.37 41.86 -18.47
CA LEU A 293 25.65 41.45 -17.09
C LEU A 293 24.72 42.14 -16.08
N GLY A 294 24.33 43.39 -16.35
CA GLY A 294 23.31 44.15 -15.63
C GLY A 294 21.89 43.61 -15.76
N LYS A 295 21.69 42.56 -16.58
CA LYS A 295 20.41 41.88 -16.83
C LYS A 295 19.40 42.73 -17.62
N THR A 296 19.89 43.75 -18.34
CA THR A 296 19.09 44.50 -19.33
C THR A 296 18.62 43.53 -20.44
N PRO A 297 17.33 43.55 -20.86
CA PRO A 297 16.83 42.68 -21.91
C PRO A 297 17.61 42.82 -23.23
N VAL A 298 17.99 41.69 -23.83
CA VAL A 298 18.80 41.67 -25.07
C VAL A 298 18.17 42.51 -26.19
N LYS A 299 16.84 42.57 -26.29
CA LYS A 299 16.14 43.44 -27.26
C LYS A 299 16.44 44.93 -27.08
N GLU A 300 16.54 45.40 -25.84
CA GLU A 300 16.83 46.80 -25.51
C GLU A 300 18.29 47.13 -25.81
N ILE A 301 19.22 46.22 -25.46
CA ILE A 301 20.64 46.32 -25.83
C ILE A 301 20.80 46.39 -27.36
N CYS A 302 20.12 45.50 -28.10
CA CYS A 302 20.12 45.50 -29.57
C CYS A 302 19.60 46.82 -30.16
N ALA A 303 18.53 47.38 -29.59
CA ALA A 303 17.99 48.67 -30.03
C ALA A 303 18.94 49.84 -29.73
N LYS A 304 19.52 49.88 -28.52
CA LYS A 304 20.41 50.94 -28.05
C LYS A 304 21.74 50.99 -28.81
N TYR A 305 22.37 49.83 -29.01
CA TYR A 305 23.68 49.70 -29.67
C TYR A 305 23.59 49.31 -31.16
N LYS A 306 22.38 49.34 -31.75
CA LYS A 306 22.12 48.94 -33.15
C LYS A 306 22.76 47.60 -33.54
N THR A 307 22.72 46.64 -32.61
CA THR A 307 23.43 45.36 -32.71
C THR A 307 22.44 44.18 -32.79
N THR A 308 22.95 42.96 -33.00
CA THR A 308 22.13 41.74 -33.09
C THR A 308 22.26 40.89 -31.83
N SER A 309 21.22 40.10 -31.50
CA SER A 309 21.27 39.17 -30.36
C SER A 309 22.46 38.22 -30.46
N THR A 310 22.72 37.70 -31.67
CA THR A 310 23.88 36.84 -31.96
C THR A 310 25.21 37.53 -31.66
N LYS A 311 25.35 38.84 -31.90
CA LYS A 311 26.56 39.59 -31.53
C LYS A 311 26.66 39.72 -30.01
N VAL A 312 25.58 40.04 -29.29
CA VAL A 312 25.55 40.08 -27.82
C VAL A 312 25.93 38.73 -27.21
N GLU A 313 25.33 37.64 -27.69
CA GLU A 313 25.65 36.26 -27.30
C GLU A 313 27.12 35.90 -27.58
N SER A 314 27.67 36.32 -28.74
CA SER A 314 29.09 36.10 -29.07
C SER A 314 30.03 36.85 -28.11
N LEU A 315 29.66 38.05 -27.65
CA LEU A 315 30.44 38.83 -26.69
C LEU A 315 30.40 38.23 -25.29
N MET A 316 29.24 37.77 -24.84
CA MET A 316 29.10 37.02 -23.58
C MET A 316 29.89 35.70 -23.61
N THR A 317 29.88 35.00 -24.76
CA THR A 317 30.69 33.80 -24.99
C THR A 317 32.20 34.13 -24.94
N LYS A 318 32.63 35.19 -25.62
CA LYS A 318 34.01 35.71 -25.60
C LYS A 318 34.45 36.11 -24.19
N LEU A 319 33.58 36.74 -23.39
CA LEU A 319 33.86 37.05 -21.99
C LEU A 319 34.11 35.77 -21.19
N SER A 320 33.15 34.83 -21.22
CA SER A 320 33.25 33.59 -20.47
C SER A 320 34.51 32.79 -20.81
N GLN A 321 34.86 32.67 -22.10
CA GLN A 321 36.08 31.97 -22.53
C GLN A 321 37.37 32.61 -22.00
N ASN A 322 37.44 33.94 -21.95
CA ASN A 322 38.64 34.63 -21.46
C ASN A 322 38.71 34.68 -19.93
N CYS A 323 37.56 34.77 -19.22
CA CYS A 323 37.52 34.57 -17.77
C CYS A 323 37.92 33.14 -17.38
N PHE A 324 37.50 32.12 -18.14
CA PHE A 324 37.95 30.74 -17.96
C PHE A 324 39.47 30.62 -18.14
N ARG A 325 40.01 31.13 -19.25
CA ARG A 325 41.47 31.13 -19.51
C ARG A 325 42.24 31.79 -18.37
N LYS A 326 41.80 32.95 -17.90
CA LYS A 326 42.44 33.68 -16.80
C LYS A 326 42.40 32.93 -15.46
N LYS A 327 41.40 32.08 -15.22
CA LYS A 327 41.34 31.20 -14.03
C LYS A 327 42.32 30.04 -14.08
N VAL A 328 42.58 29.49 -15.27
CA VAL A 328 43.50 28.35 -15.45
C VAL A 328 44.94 28.80 -15.74
N GLU A 329 45.15 30.08 -16.04
CA GLU A 329 46.46 30.72 -16.18
C GLU A 329 47.22 30.66 -14.85
N GLY A 330 48.43 30.08 -14.87
CA GLY A 330 49.24 29.84 -13.66
C GLY A 330 48.94 28.55 -12.90
N VAL A 331 47.97 27.73 -13.34
CA VAL A 331 47.79 26.37 -12.80
C VAL A 331 48.85 25.45 -13.41
N ASP A 332 49.73 24.91 -12.57
CA ASP A 332 50.68 23.89 -13.02
C ASP A 332 49.97 22.56 -13.28
N VAL A 333 50.18 21.98 -14.45
CA VAL A 333 49.56 20.73 -14.93
C VAL A 333 50.67 19.72 -15.20
N SER A 334 50.80 18.73 -14.31
CA SER A 334 51.87 17.75 -14.40
C SER A 334 51.55 16.65 -15.42
N ILE A 335 52.55 15.85 -15.79
CA ILE A 335 52.34 14.68 -16.65
C ILE A 335 51.43 13.66 -15.95
N GLU A 336 51.51 13.55 -14.62
CA GLU A 336 50.65 12.70 -13.80
C GLU A 336 49.18 13.17 -13.81
N ASP A 337 48.92 14.48 -13.82
CA ASP A 337 47.55 15.01 -13.96
C ASP A 337 46.97 14.64 -15.34
N ILE A 338 47.77 14.77 -16.39
CA ILE A 338 47.38 14.40 -17.77
C ILE A 338 47.18 12.89 -17.89
N ALA A 339 48.10 12.08 -17.37
CA ALA A 339 48.00 10.62 -17.38
C ALA A 339 46.78 10.13 -16.61
N ARG A 340 46.52 10.70 -15.42
CA ARG A 340 45.30 10.42 -14.64
C ARG A 340 44.06 10.73 -15.46
N GLU A 341 43.99 11.88 -16.11
CA GLU A 341 42.81 12.25 -16.91
C GLU A 341 42.60 11.34 -18.12
N ILE A 342 43.66 10.97 -18.82
CA ILE A 342 43.60 10.07 -19.99
C ILE A 342 43.22 8.64 -19.60
N SER A 343 43.59 8.19 -18.39
CA SER A 343 43.31 6.85 -17.86
C SER A 343 41.95 6.71 -17.15
N ILE A 344 41.24 7.79 -16.87
CA ILE A 344 39.88 7.75 -16.28
C ILE A 344 38.86 7.20 -17.28
N HIS A 345 37.79 6.58 -16.77
CA HIS A 345 36.72 6.01 -17.60
C HIS A 345 36.04 7.10 -18.47
N PRO A 346 35.70 6.83 -19.75
CA PRO A 346 35.22 7.85 -20.68
C PRO A 346 33.99 8.68 -20.26
N CYS A 347 33.15 8.21 -19.33
CA CYS A 347 32.01 9.00 -18.82
C CYS A 347 32.41 10.08 -17.79
N GLU A 348 33.57 9.93 -17.15
CA GLU A 348 34.14 10.84 -16.15
C GLU A 348 35.25 11.74 -16.73
N MET A 349 35.57 11.56 -18.01
CA MET A 349 36.59 12.28 -18.75
C MET A 349 36.09 13.65 -19.25
N VAL A 350 36.89 14.70 -19.10
CA VAL A 350 36.59 16.06 -19.62
C VAL A 350 37.16 16.31 -21.02
N LEU A 351 38.19 15.56 -21.40
CA LEU A 351 38.86 15.69 -22.70
C LEU A 351 37.99 15.12 -23.83
N SER A 352 37.87 15.85 -24.93
CA SER A 352 37.34 15.29 -26.18
C SER A 352 38.33 14.29 -26.81
N PHE A 353 37.84 13.49 -27.75
CA PHE A 353 38.67 12.53 -28.50
C PHE A 353 39.94 13.17 -29.11
N GLN A 354 39.81 14.37 -29.69
CA GLN A 354 40.94 15.09 -30.31
C GLN A 354 41.94 15.61 -29.28
N GLU A 355 41.46 16.10 -28.14
CA GLU A 355 42.30 16.59 -27.04
C GLU A 355 43.03 15.44 -26.34
N ARG A 356 42.36 14.30 -26.14
CA ARG A 356 42.98 13.08 -25.63
C ARG A 356 44.03 12.55 -26.59
N LEU A 357 43.73 12.43 -27.89
CA LEU A 357 44.70 12.01 -28.92
C LEU A 357 45.94 12.93 -28.95
N MET A 358 45.72 14.25 -28.84
CA MET A 358 46.80 15.24 -28.77
C MET A 358 47.70 15.01 -27.57
N LEU A 359 47.13 14.97 -26.36
CA LEU A 359 47.91 14.83 -25.12
C LEU A 359 48.56 13.44 -25.02
N SER A 360 47.83 12.36 -25.32
CA SER A 360 48.38 11.00 -25.27
C SER A 360 49.56 10.80 -26.21
N SER A 361 49.57 11.48 -27.36
CA SER A 361 50.62 11.35 -28.37
C SER A 361 51.82 12.27 -28.09
N LEU A 362 51.61 13.44 -27.50
CA LEU A 362 52.72 14.34 -27.10
C LEU A 362 53.48 13.85 -25.86
N TYR A 363 52.79 13.18 -24.93
CA TYR A 363 53.36 12.71 -23.66
C TYR A 363 53.62 11.18 -23.62
N GLY A 364 53.37 10.45 -24.72
CA GLY A 364 53.64 9.00 -24.80
C GLY A 364 52.73 8.13 -23.92
N ILE A 365 51.54 8.63 -23.57
CA ILE A 365 50.63 7.95 -22.63
C ILE A 365 49.82 6.90 -23.40
N LYS A 366 49.88 5.65 -22.94
CA LYS A 366 49.16 4.53 -23.55
C LYS A 366 47.67 4.59 -23.23
N CYS A 367 46.83 4.62 -24.26
CA CYS A 367 45.37 4.59 -24.14
C CYS A 367 44.73 4.01 -25.42
N ASP A 368 43.40 3.95 -25.49
CA ASP A 368 42.64 3.51 -26.66
C ASP A 368 42.96 4.26 -27.97
N VAL A 369 43.25 5.57 -27.88
CA VAL A 369 43.66 6.40 -29.03
C VAL A 369 45.17 6.47 -29.28
N ASN A 370 46.00 5.99 -28.34
CA ASN A 370 47.44 5.76 -28.54
C ASN A 370 47.83 4.37 -27.97
N PRO A 371 47.45 3.25 -28.63
CA PRO A 371 47.57 1.91 -28.05
C PRO A 371 49.02 1.46 -27.78
N LYS A 372 49.99 2.10 -28.44
CA LYS A 372 51.42 1.81 -28.30
C LYS A 372 52.12 2.78 -27.34
N GLY A 373 51.44 3.79 -26.81
CA GLY A 373 52.06 4.87 -26.02
C GLY A 373 53.18 5.59 -26.79
N LYS A 374 53.09 5.65 -28.13
CA LYS A 374 54.16 6.26 -28.94
C LYS A 374 54.15 7.77 -28.69
N GLN A 375 55.30 8.30 -28.31
CA GLN A 375 55.53 9.73 -28.23
C GLN A 375 55.85 10.29 -29.62
N TYR A 376 55.33 11.48 -29.91
CA TYR A 376 55.56 12.24 -31.13
C TYR A 376 55.97 13.67 -30.78
N THR A 377 56.85 14.25 -31.59
CA THR A 377 57.09 15.70 -31.62
C THR A 377 55.86 16.44 -32.16
N LYS A 378 55.80 17.77 -31.97
CA LYS A 378 54.69 18.60 -32.48
C LYS A 378 54.62 18.55 -34.01
N GLU A 379 55.76 18.44 -34.66
CA GLU A 379 55.96 18.38 -36.10
C GLU A 379 55.49 17.03 -36.65
N GLU A 380 55.90 15.92 -36.04
CA GLU A 380 55.45 14.58 -36.42
C GLU A 380 53.96 14.38 -36.19
N LEU A 381 53.40 14.91 -35.09
CA LEU A 381 51.97 14.78 -34.82
C LEU A 381 51.11 15.55 -35.84
N ARG A 382 51.57 16.72 -36.30
CA ARG A 382 50.92 17.48 -37.39
C ARG A 382 51.03 16.79 -38.75
N ALA A 383 52.06 15.97 -38.96
CA ALA A 383 52.21 15.16 -40.17
C ALA A 383 51.34 13.90 -40.12
N ALA A 384 51.24 13.25 -38.96
CA ALA A 384 50.40 12.06 -38.75
C ALA A 384 48.90 12.38 -38.74
N HIS A 385 48.52 13.57 -38.27
CA HIS A 385 47.14 14.04 -38.14
C HIS A 385 46.94 15.41 -38.83
N PRO A 386 46.82 15.46 -40.17
CA PRO A 386 46.65 16.70 -40.93
C PRO A 386 45.45 17.56 -40.48
N GLU A 387 44.39 16.93 -39.97
CA GLU A 387 43.20 17.57 -39.41
C GLU A 387 43.50 18.49 -38.21
N LEU A 388 44.60 18.24 -37.48
CA LEU A 388 45.04 19.08 -36.37
C LEU A 388 45.85 20.30 -36.82
N LYS A 389 46.42 20.30 -38.04
CA LYS A 389 47.47 21.25 -38.47
C LYS A 389 47.09 22.72 -38.27
N ASN A 390 45.87 23.11 -38.66
CA ASN A 390 45.40 24.50 -38.59
C ASN A 390 44.85 24.89 -37.20
N LYS A 391 44.64 23.93 -36.30
CA LYS A 391 44.05 24.16 -34.95
C LYS A 391 44.95 23.67 -33.81
N PHE A 392 46.18 23.26 -34.10
CA PHE A 392 47.04 22.54 -33.17
C PHE A 392 47.22 23.24 -31.82
N ASN A 393 47.68 24.50 -31.86
CA ASN A 393 47.92 25.28 -30.65
C ASN A 393 46.61 25.59 -29.89
N GLN A 394 45.49 25.74 -30.60
CA GLN A 394 44.17 25.97 -30.01
C GLN A 394 43.69 24.71 -29.27
N ILE A 395 43.76 23.54 -29.90
CA ILE A 395 43.34 22.26 -29.30
C ILE A 395 44.26 21.90 -28.13
N LEU A 396 45.58 22.09 -28.26
CA LEU A 396 46.52 21.84 -27.16
C LEU A 396 46.28 22.78 -25.96
N GLY A 397 46.08 24.08 -26.22
CA GLY A 397 45.77 25.06 -25.17
C GLY A 397 44.42 24.80 -24.50
N ASN A 398 43.41 24.39 -25.27
CA ASN A 398 42.13 23.96 -24.73
C ASN A 398 42.27 22.68 -23.88
N ALA A 399 43.00 21.68 -24.36
CA ALA A 399 43.22 20.42 -23.65
C ALA A 399 43.87 20.65 -22.27
N LEU A 400 45.01 21.37 -22.24
CA LEU A 400 45.72 21.71 -21.00
C LEU A 400 44.85 22.58 -20.08
N GLY A 401 44.16 23.59 -20.63
CA GLY A 401 43.22 24.42 -19.88
C GLY A 401 42.03 23.63 -19.30
N THR A 402 41.61 22.56 -19.97
CA THR A 402 40.53 21.69 -19.49
C THR A 402 41.00 20.77 -18.36
N VAL A 403 42.22 20.23 -18.42
CA VAL A 403 42.86 19.49 -17.30
C VAL A 403 43.05 20.42 -16.10
N ALA A 404 43.62 21.62 -16.30
CA ALA A 404 43.75 22.65 -15.26
C ALA A 404 42.39 23.03 -14.65
N GLY A 405 41.37 23.22 -15.50
CA GLY A 405 40.01 23.53 -15.08
C GLY A 405 39.36 22.41 -14.26
N LYS A 406 39.65 21.14 -14.55
CA LYS A 406 39.21 19.99 -13.75
C LYS A 406 39.98 19.91 -12.42
N LYS A 407 41.29 20.17 -12.43
CA LYS A 407 42.14 20.26 -11.22
C LYS A 407 41.67 21.35 -10.26
N LEU A 408 41.15 22.48 -10.77
CA LEU A 408 40.49 23.54 -9.99
C LEU A 408 39.01 23.25 -9.65
N GLY A 409 38.42 22.14 -10.12
CA GLY A 409 37.00 21.81 -9.91
C GLY A 409 35.99 22.65 -10.69
N ILE A 410 36.46 23.52 -11.59
CA ILE A 410 35.66 24.42 -12.45
C ILE A 410 35.07 23.66 -13.65
N VAL A 411 35.79 22.66 -14.16
CA VAL A 411 35.32 21.78 -15.24
C VAL A 411 34.98 20.42 -14.67
N ARG A 412 33.82 19.88 -15.06
CA ARG A 412 33.39 18.51 -14.78
C ARG A 412 32.98 17.82 -16.08
N ALA A 413 33.14 16.50 -16.15
CA ALA A 413 32.70 15.74 -17.29
C ALA A 413 31.17 15.81 -17.42
N THR A 414 30.67 15.80 -18.66
CA THR A 414 29.28 16.21 -18.97
C THR A 414 28.21 15.41 -18.22
N TYR A 415 28.52 14.18 -17.79
CA TYR A 415 27.60 13.29 -17.07
C TYR A 415 28.15 12.78 -15.73
N SER A 416 29.27 13.34 -15.25
CA SER A 416 29.86 13.02 -13.94
C SER A 416 29.09 13.73 -12.80
N TYR A 417 27.77 13.54 -12.77
CA TYR A 417 26.88 14.07 -11.74
C TYR A 417 26.96 13.27 -10.43
N MET A 418 27.29 11.98 -10.54
CA MET A 418 27.43 11.03 -9.45
C MET A 418 28.60 10.09 -9.79
N GLU A 419 29.37 9.68 -8.78
CA GLU A 419 30.45 8.70 -8.94
C GLU A 419 29.88 7.35 -9.41
N ARG A 420 30.60 6.65 -10.31
CA ARG A 420 30.15 5.39 -10.92
C ARG A 420 29.72 4.33 -9.90
N GLU A 421 30.46 4.15 -8.81
CA GLU A 421 30.12 3.19 -7.76
C GLU A 421 28.95 3.63 -6.86
N LYS A 422 28.73 4.95 -6.66
CA LYS A 422 27.50 5.42 -6.01
C LYS A 422 26.30 5.17 -6.93
N LEU A 423 26.40 5.55 -8.20
CA LEU A 423 25.33 5.32 -9.19
C LEU A 423 24.95 3.85 -9.30
N LYS A 424 25.94 2.96 -9.32
CA LYS A 424 25.72 1.50 -9.30
C LYS A 424 24.88 1.09 -8.08
N LYS A 425 25.20 1.56 -6.87
CA LYS A 425 24.41 1.29 -5.66
C LYS A 425 22.98 1.83 -5.77
N SER A 426 22.80 3.07 -6.21
CA SER A 426 21.46 3.68 -6.37
C SER A 426 20.61 2.94 -7.43
N LEU A 427 21.25 2.37 -8.47
CA LEU A 427 20.59 1.53 -9.48
C LEU A 427 20.41 0.06 -9.07
N ALA A 428 20.99 -0.38 -7.95
CA ALA A 428 20.73 -1.70 -7.37
C ALA A 428 19.39 -1.75 -6.59
N ASP A 429 18.89 -0.60 -6.18
CA ASP A 429 17.60 -0.45 -5.52
C ASP A 429 16.45 -0.75 -6.52
N PRO A 430 15.55 -1.72 -6.27
CA PRO A 430 14.43 -1.98 -7.17
C PRO A 430 13.35 -0.89 -7.10
N PHE A 431 13.29 -0.11 -6.02
CA PHE A 431 12.26 0.90 -5.75
C PHE A 431 12.58 2.28 -6.33
N ILE A 432 13.77 2.50 -6.89
CA ILE A 432 14.10 3.81 -7.49
C ILE A 432 13.20 4.09 -8.72
N PRO A 433 12.47 5.23 -8.76
CA PRO A 433 11.34 5.43 -9.68
C PRO A 433 11.76 5.86 -11.10
N ILE A 434 12.54 5.01 -11.76
CA ILE A 434 12.99 5.13 -13.15
C ILE A 434 12.74 3.80 -13.89
N SER A 435 12.42 3.86 -15.18
CA SER A 435 12.04 2.65 -15.92
C SER A 435 13.24 1.75 -16.22
N GLN A 436 12.99 0.47 -16.56
CA GLN A 436 14.05 -0.44 -16.99
C GLN A 436 14.82 0.08 -18.21
N GLU A 437 14.15 0.71 -19.17
CA GLU A 437 14.83 1.36 -20.31
C GLU A 437 15.79 2.48 -19.89
N GLU A 438 15.46 3.19 -18.81
CA GLU A 438 16.24 4.29 -18.26
C GLU A 438 17.42 3.78 -17.42
N ARG A 439 17.23 2.68 -16.69
CA ARG A 439 18.31 1.91 -16.05
C ARG A 439 19.31 1.42 -17.09
N GLU A 440 18.85 0.76 -18.15
CA GLU A 440 19.70 0.31 -19.25
C GLU A 440 20.46 1.45 -19.94
N LEU A 441 19.82 2.61 -20.13
CA LEU A 441 20.49 3.78 -20.69
C LEU A 441 21.70 4.20 -19.85
N LEU A 442 21.57 4.15 -18.52
CA LEU A 442 22.68 4.40 -17.61
C LEU A 442 23.69 3.23 -17.57
N TYR A 443 23.23 1.97 -17.69
CA TYR A 443 24.13 0.81 -17.74
C TYR A 443 25.09 0.90 -18.94
N TYR A 444 24.60 1.25 -20.12
CA TYR A 444 25.45 1.52 -21.28
C TYR A 444 26.27 2.81 -21.15
N ALA A 445 25.70 3.91 -20.63
CA ALA A 445 26.41 5.19 -20.53
C ALA A 445 27.52 5.22 -19.47
N PHE A 446 27.48 4.33 -18.47
CA PHE A 446 28.42 4.26 -17.35
C PHE A 446 29.11 2.88 -17.22
N GLU A 447 28.92 1.98 -18.20
CA GLU A 447 29.49 0.63 -18.23
C GLU A 447 29.20 -0.16 -16.93
N LEU A 448 27.93 -0.21 -16.53
CA LEU A 448 27.51 -0.88 -15.28
C LEU A 448 27.02 -2.30 -15.55
N TYR A 449 27.11 -3.17 -14.54
CA TYR A 449 26.55 -4.53 -14.57
C TYR A 449 26.96 -5.41 -15.78
N GLY A 450 28.15 -5.16 -16.33
CA GLY A 450 28.68 -5.90 -17.50
C GLY A 450 28.22 -5.38 -18.87
N TYR A 451 27.42 -4.30 -18.90
CA TYR A 451 27.05 -3.64 -20.16
C TYR A 451 28.26 -2.85 -20.71
N PRO A 452 28.56 -2.94 -22.03
CA PRO A 452 29.69 -2.23 -22.62
C PRO A 452 29.45 -0.72 -22.69
N TYR A 453 30.50 0.09 -22.53
CA TYR A 453 30.37 1.54 -22.65
C TYR A 453 29.84 1.98 -24.02
N LYS A 454 28.78 2.79 -24.03
CA LYS A 454 28.31 3.53 -25.22
C LYS A 454 28.25 5.02 -24.94
N SER A 455 28.84 5.80 -25.83
CA SER A 455 28.73 7.26 -25.77
C SER A 455 27.27 7.72 -25.94
N VAL A 456 26.90 8.84 -25.34
CA VAL A 456 25.55 9.40 -25.47
C VAL A 456 25.19 9.72 -26.93
N SER A 457 26.16 10.03 -27.79
CA SER A 457 25.95 10.16 -29.24
C SER A 457 25.75 8.84 -29.97
N THR A 458 26.28 7.73 -29.46
CA THR A 458 25.96 6.38 -29.95
C THR A 458 24.53 6.00 -29.54
N LEU A 459 24.20 6.15 -28.26
CA LEU A 459 22.87 5.85 -27.70
C LEU A 459 21.75 6.65 -28.39
N ALA A 460 21.98 7.95 -28.64
CA ALA A 460 21.05 8.79 -29.39
C ALA A 460 20.79 8.26 -30.82
N LYS A 461 21.85 7.83 -31.54
CA LYS A 461 21.72 7.25 -32.88
C LYS A 461 20.98 5.92 -32.87
N GLU A 462 21.33 5.01 -31.95
CA GLU A 462 20.71 3.69 -31.83
C GLU A 462 19.21 3.77 -31.53
N ARG A 463 18.78 4.75 -30.71
CA ARG A 463 17.37 4.98 -30.35
C ARG A 463 16.64 5.96 -31.26
N GLY A 464 17.27 6.47 -32.33
CA GLY A 464 16.66 7.46 -33.24
C GLY A 464 16.36 8.83 -32.61
N GLU A 465 16.97 9.16 -31.47
CA GLU A 465 16.75 10.40 -30.72
C GLU A 465 17.76 11.50 -31.08
N ASN A 466 17.36 12.77 -30.92
CA ASN A 466 18.30 13.89 -31.01
C ASN A 466 19.26 13.90 -29.81
N LEU A 467 20.55 14.17 -30.03
CA LEU A 467 21.57 14.22 -28.97
C LEU A 467 21.20 15.16 -27.80
N SER A 468 20.53 16.28 -28.07
CA SER A 468 20.05 17.21 -27.04
C SER A 468 18.93 16.61 -26.20
N ASN A 469 18.02 15.85 -26.82
CA ASN A 469 16.93 15.15 -26.14
C ASN A 469 17.48 14.02 -25.27
N MET A 470 18.41 13.22 -25.80
CA MET A 470 19.06 12.13 -25.05
C MET A 470 19.83 12.68 -23.84
N ARG A 471 20.56 13.79 -23.99
CA ARG A 471 21.19 14.53 -22.87
C ARG A 471 20.18 14.93 -21.80
N ARG A 472 19.05 15.51 -22.21
CA ARG A 472 17.97 15.93 -21.32
C ARG A 472 17.29 14.74 -20.63
N ARG A 473 17.15 13.59 -21.32
CA ARG A 473 16.64 12.32 -20.76
C ARG A 473 17.57 11.83 -19.64
N ILE A 474 18.87 11.70 -19.89
CA ILE A 474 19.86 11.33 -18.87
C ILE A 474 19.81 12.29 -17.66
N GLN A 475 19.79 13.60 -17.90
CA GLN A 475 19.68 14.59 -16.82
C GLN A 475 18.40 14.46 -16.00
N ARG A 476 17.26 14.12 -16.62
CA ARG A 476 16.01 13.83 -15.91
C ARG A 476 16.13 12.59 -15.03
N ILE A 477 16.73 11.51 -15.54
CA ILE A 477 16.96 10.28 -14.76
C ILE A 477 17.78 10.60 -13.50
N PHE A 478 18.88 11.36 -13.62
CA PHE A 478 19.67 11.78 -12.46
C PHE A 478 18.90 12.69 -11.49
N VAL A 479 18.09 13.64 -11.98
CA VAL A 479 17.22 14.45 -11.12
C VAL A 479 16.23 13.57 -10.35
N THR A 480 15.65 12.55 -10.99
CA THR A 480 14.79 11.56 -10.32
C THR A 480 15.55 10.77 -9.25
N ILE A 481 16.77 10.29 -9.56
CA ILE A 481 17.63 9.59 -8.61
C ILE A 481 17.91 10.46 -7.38
N PHE A 482 18.31 11.72 -7.56
CA PHE A 482 18.59 12.62 -6.43
C PHE A 482 17.34 12.97 -5.61
N LYS A 483 16.18 13.12 -6.26
CA LYS A 483 14.90 13.31 -5.54
C LYS A 483 14.54 12.10 -4.70
N TYR A 484 14.75 10.90 -5.23
CA TYR A 484 14.51 9.65 -4.50
C TYR A 484 15.48 9.50 -3.30
N GLU A 485 16.79 9.71 -3.52
CA GLU A 485 17.79 9.68 -2.44
C GLU A 485 17.53 10.71 -1.33
N ASN A 486 16.87 11.83 -1.64
CA ASN A 486 16.46 12.87 -0.70
C ASN A 486 15.07 12.66 -0.08
N CYS A 487 14.36 11.57 -0.41
CA CYS A 487 12.96 11.32 -0.03
C CYS A 487 11.96 12.39 -0.52
N GLU A 488 12.26 13.12 -1.61
CA GLU A 488 11.35 14.10 -2.23
C GLU A 488 10.29 13.47 -3.16
N ILE A 489 10.46 12.20 -3.52
CA ILE A 489 9.50 11.42 -4.32
C ILE A 489 9.33 10.02 -3.73
N GLU A 490 8.12 9.48 -3.84
CA GLU A 490 7.79 8.15 -3.34
C GLU A 490 8.55 7.06 -4.13
N PRO A 491 8.90 5.92 -3.48
CA PRO A 491 9.42 4.74 -4.17
C PRO A 491 8.44 4.25 -5.26
N ALA A 492 8.99 3.74 -6.35
CA ALA A 492 8.22 2.93 -7.29
C ALA A 492 7.92 1.55 -6.69
N ILE A 493 6.76 1.01 -7.04
CA ILE A 493 6.34 -0.35 -6.68
C ILE A 493 7.24 -1.34 -7.45
N SER A 494 8.00 -2.18 -6.74
CA SER A 494 8.82 -3.24 -7.32
C SER A 494 7.91 -4.42 -7.71
N PRO A 495 7.88 -4.84 -9.00
CA PRO A 495 7.09 -6.00 -9.39
C PRO A 495 7.48 -7.27 -8.62
N GLU A 496 8.77 -7.50 -8.43
CA GLU A 496 9.31 -8.70 -7.78
C GLU A 496 9.06 -8.73 -6.26
N SER A 497 9.10 -7.56 -5.60
CA SER A 497 9.04 -7.45 -4.14
C SER A 497 7.63 -7.15 -3.63
N ASP A 498 6.90 -6.31 -4.34
CA ASP A 498 5.61 -5.75 -3.91
C ASP A 498 4.41 -6.36 -4.62
N ILE A 499 4.57 -6.92 -5.83
CA ILE A 499 3.48 -7.54 -6.59
C ILE A 499 3.50 -9.07 -6.44
N LEU A 500 4.55 -9.73 -6.93
CA LEU A 500 4.61 -11.19 -7.05
C LEU A 500 4.30 -11.95 -5.73
N PRO A 501 4.82 -11.56 -4.54
CA PRO A 501 4.55 -12.29 -3.30
C PRO A 501 3.09 -12.20 -2.83
N TYR A 502 2.37 -11.18 -3.29
CA TYR A 502 1.00 -10.87 -2.91
C TYR A 502 -0.04 -11.28 -3.95
N LEU A 503 0.38 -11.66 -5.18
CA LEU A 503 -0.52 -12.12 -6.25
C LEU A 503 -1.49 -13.23 -5.80
N LYS A 504 -1.03 -14.17 -4.98
CA LYS A 504 -1.85 -15.25 -4.39
C LYS A 504 -3.07 -14.78 -3.59
N PHE A 505 -3.14 -13.50 -3.21
CA PHE A 505 -4.27 -12.90 -2.50
C PHE A 505 -5.36 -12.34 -3.43
N PHE A 506 -5.20 -12.47 -4.75
CA PHE A 506 -6.14 -12.04 -5.78
C PHE A 506 -6.60 -13.23 -6.65
N SER A 507 -7.76 -13.08 -7.30
CA SER A 507 -8.28 -14.05 -8.28
C SER A 507 -7.33 -14.25 -9.46
N LYS A 508 -7.46 -15.34 -10.25
CA LYS A 508 -6.57 -15.60 -11.39
C LYS A 508 -6.68 -14.54 -12.49
N ILE A 509 -7.86 -14.00 -12.74
CA ILE A 509 -8.02 -12.88 -13.68
C ILE A 509 -7.35 -11.60 -13.15
N ASP A 510 -7.48 -11.31 -11.85
CA ASP A 510 -6.87 -10.13 -11.23
C ASP A 510 -5.34 -10.26 -11.11
N GLN A 511 -4.82 -11.46 -10.84
CA GLN A 511 -3.39 -11.79 -10.92
C GLN A 511 -2.83 -11.44 -12.30
N LYS A 512 -3.55 -11.83 -13.36
CA LYS A 512 -3.16 -11.53 -14.74
C LYS A 512 -3.20 -10.03 -15.04
N ILE A 513 -4.25 -9.33 -14.62
CA ILE A 513 -4.39 -7.87 -14.78
C ILE A 513 -3.29 -7.10 -14.02
N LEU A 514 -2.93 -7.52 -12.80
CA LEU A 514 -1.80 -6.95 -12.06
C LEU A 514 -0.47 -7.19 -12.74
N THR A 515 -0.26 -8.40 -13.27
CA THR A 515 0.97 -8.76 -14.01
C THR A 515 1.09 -7.91 -15.27
N GLU A 516 0.05 -7.87 -16.10
CA GLU A 516 -0.03 -7.03 -17.30
C GLU A 516 0.23 -5.54 -16.97
N LYS A 517 -0.27 -5.06 -15.82
CA LYS A 517 -0.15 -3.67 -15.41
C LYS A 517 1.23 -3.28 -14.89
N HIS A 518 1.83 -4.10 -14.04
CA HIS A 518 3.03 -3.74 -13.27
C HIS A 518 4.30 -4.47 -13.75
N VAL A 519 4.19 -5.68 -14.30
CA VAL A 519 5.31 -6.45 -14.88
C VAL A 519 5.45 -6.12 -16.36
N ASP A 520 4.37 -6.25 -17.14
CA ASP A 520 4.42 -6.06 -18.60
C ASP A 520 4.27 -4.58 -19.02
N GLY A 521 3.91 -3.70 -18.07
CA GLY A 521 3.84 -2.25 -18.26
C GLY A 521 2.67 -1.75 -19.12
N MET A 522 1.63 -2.57 -19.33
CA MET A 522 0.52 -2.25 -20.22
C MET A 522 -0.30 -1.03 -19.75
N SER A 523 -0.77 -0.23 -20.71
CA SER A 523 -1.72 0.83 -20.45
C SER A 523 -3.11 0.27 -20.12
N ASN A 524 -3.94 1.07 -19.42
CA ASN A 524 -5.28 0.63 -19.03
C ASN A 524 -6.16 0.32 -20.25
N SER A 525 -5.91 0.96 -21.40
CA SER A 525 -6.66 0.74 -22.65
C SER A 525 -6.26 -0.57 -23.34
N GLU A 526 -4.98 -0.96 -23.27
CA GLU A 526 -4.51 -2.25 -23.78
C GLU A 526 -5.06 -3.41 -22.94
N ILE A 527 -5.06 -3.27 -21.61
CA ILE A 527 -5.71 -4.21 -20.68
C ILE A 527 -7.21 -4.28 -20.97
N ALA A 528 -7.90 -3.14 -21.11
CA ALA A 528 -9.34 -3.09 -21.41
C ALA A 528 -9.69 -3.86 -22.68
N LYS A 529 -8.93 -3.63 -23.77
CA LYS A 529 -9.07 -4.38 -25.02
C LYS A 529 -8.80 -5.87 -24.87
N THR A 530 -7.85 -6.26 -24.02
CA THR A 530 -7.42 -7.66 -23.82
C THR A 530 -8.48 -8.47 -23.07
N HIS A 531 -9.17 -7.87 -22.10
CA HIS A 531 -10.18 -8.53 -21.27
C HIS A 531 -11.64 -8.19 -21.65
N GLY A 532 -11.86 -7.47 -22.76
CA GLY A 532 -13.20 -7.10 -23.23
C GLY A 532 -13.95 -6.11 -22.31
N MET A 533 -13.20 -5.32 -21.54
CA MET A 533 -13.72 -4.31 -20.62
C MET A 533 -13.62 -2.90 -21.23
N SER A 534 -14.27 -1.91 -20.61
CA SER A 534 -13.99 -0.49 -20.89
C SER A 534 -12.83 0.04 -20.04
N ASP A 535 -12.10 1.04 -20.55
CA ASP A 535 -10.99 1.72 -19.85
C ASP A 535 -11.37 2.17 -18.42
N ASN A 536 -12.62 2.62 -18.23
CA ASN A 536 -13.13 3.03 -16.92
C ASN A 536 -13.42 1.84 -15.98
N GLN A 537 -13.84 0.69 -16.50
CA GLN A 537 -13.97 -0.53 -15.69
C GLN A 537 -12.58 -1.01 -15.23
N VAL A 538 -11.59 -1.05 -16.12
CA VAL A 538 -10.21 -1.42 -15.77
C VAL A 538 -9.60 -0.44 -14.76
N TYR A 539 -9.80 0.87 -14.94
CA TYR A 539 -9.32 1.87 -13.99
C TYR A 539 -9.93 1.70 -12.59
N ASN A 540 -11.25 1.50 -12.48
CA ASN A 540 -11.93 1.27 -11.19
C ASN A 540 -11.69 -0.12 -10.58
N LEU A 541 -11.29 -1.10 -11.40
CA LEU A 541 -10.82 -2.41 -10.93
C LEU A 541 -9.42 -2.27 -10.32
N LEU A 542 -8.46 -1.74 -11.10
CA LEU A 542 -7.09 -1.49 -10.66
C LEU A 542 -7.03 -0.64 -9.39
N LEU A 543 -7.79 0.46 -9.30
CA LEU A 543 -7.84 1.29 -8.08
C LEU A 543 -8.20 0.50 -6.82
N ARG A 544 -9.14 -0.45 -6.89
CA ARG A 544 -9.56 -1.27 -5.75
C ARG A 544 -8.51 -2.32 -5.40
N ILE A 545 -7.99 -3.00 -6.42
CA ILE A 545 -6.92 -3.99 -6.28
C ILE A 545 -5.66 -3.35 -5.68
N GLU A 546 -5.23 -2.19 -6.18
CA GLU A 546 -4.02 -1.48 -5.74
C GLU A 546 -4.15 -0.95 -4.31
N VAL A 547 -5.36 -0.57 -3.86
CA VAL A 547 -5.60 -0.22 -2.45
C VAL A 547 -5.44 -1.46 -1.56
N HIS A 548 -6.03 -2.59 -1.96
CA HIS A 548 -5.90 -3.84 -1.21
C HIS A 548 -4.45 -4.36 -1.20
N LEU A 549 -3.75 -4.24 -2.33
CA LEU A 549 -2.33 -4.54 -2.46
C LEU A 549 -1.49 -3.67 -1.51
N LYS A 550 -1.73 -2.35 -1.48
CA LYS A 550 -1.08 -1.43 -0.54
C LYS A 550 -1.37 -1.81 0.92
N ASP A 551 -2.63 -2.14 1.25
CA ASP A 551 -3.02 -2.59 2.58
C ASP A 551 -2.26 -3.87 3.03
N LEU A 552 -2.05 -4.81 2.10
CA LEU A 552 -1.32 -6.06 2.29
C LEU A 552 0.19 -5.82 2.48
N ILE A 553 0.80 -4.96 1.65
CA ILE A 553 2.23 -4.58 1.75
C ILE A 553 2.50 -3.85 3.06
N GLU A 554 1.61 -2.94 3.48
CA GLU A 554 1.69 -2.24 4.77
C GLU A 554 1.41 -3.16 5.98
N GLY A 555 1.03 -4.43 5.76
CA GLY A 555 0.70 -5.39 6.83
C GLY A 555 -0.57 -5.04 7.62
N THR A 556 -1.39 -4.11 7.12
CA THR A 556 -2.63 -3.66 7.77
C THR A 556 -3.79 -4.64 7.60
N LEU A 557 -3.59 -5.70 6.81
CA LEU A 557 -4.65 -6.58 6.33
C LEU A 557 -4.19 -8.02 6.14
N VAL A 558 -5.08 -8.97 6.41
CA VAL A 558 -4.89 -10.40 6.15
C VAL A 558 -5.68 -10.78 4.89
N GLY A 559 -4.96 -11.15 3.82
CA GLY A 559 -5.56 -11.54 2.54
C GLY A 559 -6.11 -12.97 2.54
N PHE A 560 -7.09 -13.23 1.67
CA PHE A 560 -7.57 -14.59 1.38
C PHE A 560 -6.68 -15.24 0.31
N ASP A 561 -6.15 -16.43 0.60
CA ASP A 561 -5.20 -17.14 -0.27
C ASP A 561 -5.94 -17.90 -1.39
N PHE A 562 -6.05 -17.28 -2.57
CA PHE A 562 -6.75 -17.82 -3.74
C PHE A 562 -6.03 -19.02 -4.34
N ASP A 563 -4.69 -19.03 -4.32
CA ASP A 563 -3.92 -20.17 -4.81
C ASP A 563 -4.19 -21.40 -3.94
N TYR A 564 -4.16 -21.24 -2.61
CA TYR A 564 -4.54 -22.30 -1.67
C TYR A 564 -6.01 -22.73 -1.84
N PHE A 565 -6.95 -21.80 -2.11
CA PHE A 565 -8.34 -22.14 -2.45
C PHE A 565 -8.41 -23.07 -3.66
N TYR A 566 -7.70 -22.76 -4.75
CA TYR A 566 -7.73 -23.58 -5.95
C TYR A 566 -7.12 -24.98 -5.74
N ASP A 567 -6.09 -25.09 -4.90
CA ASP A 567 -5.47 -26.37 -4.54
C ASP A 567 -6.34 -27.27 -3.64
N CYS A 568 -7.25 -26.68 -2.84
CA CYS A 568 -7.99 -27.41 -1.80
C CYS A 568 -9.51 -27.50 -1.99
N VAL A 569 -10.16 -26.63 -2.76
CA VAL A 569 -11.64 -26.55 -2.83
C VAL A 569 -12.30 -27.85 -3.34
N ASP A 570 -11.61 -28.61 -4.17
CA ASP A 570 -12.11 -29.88 -4.71
C ASP A 570 -11.88 -31.08 -3.76
N ARG A 571 -11.11 -30.93 -2.68
CA ARG A 571 -10.89 -31.98 -1.66
C ARG A 571 -12.21 -32.34 -0.96
N ASP A 572 -12.39 -33.60 -0.58
CA ASP A 572 -13.63 -34.06 0.05
C ASP A 572 -13.65 -33.88 1.58
N ASP A 573 -12.47 -33.73 2.18
CA ASP A 573 -12.24 -33.46 3.61
C ASP A 573 -12.19 -31.95 3.94
N ILE A 574 -12.48 -31.06 2.99
CA ILE A 574 -12.73 -29.63 3.25
C ILE A 574 -14.00 -29.49 4.11
N PRO A 575 -14.00 -28.71 5.23
CA PRO A 575 -15.11 -28.63 6.18
C PRO A 575 -16.34 -27.83 5.68
N PHE A 576 -16.67 -27.95 4.39
CA PHE A 576 -17.87 -27.39 3.76
C PHE A 576 -18.98 -28.45 3.66
N TYR A 577 -20.16 -28.13 4.19
CA TYR A 577 -21.29 -29.07 4.31
C TYR A 577 -22.46 -28.80 3.35
N GLY A 578 -22.41 -27.73 2.54
CA GLY A 578 -23.39 -27.46 1.48
C GLY A 578 -23.02 -28.09 0.13
N ASN A 579 -23.74 -27.72 -0.93
CA ASN A 579 -23.42 -28.11 -2.31
C ASN A 579 -22.09 -27.47 -2.77
N LYS A 580 -20.97 -28.20 -2.58
CA LYS A 580 -19.59 -27.80 -2.92
C LYS A 580 -19.45 -27.34 -4.38
N ALA A 581 -20.07 -28.06 -5.32
CA ALA A 581 -19.97 -27.76 -6.75
C ALA A 581 -20.67 -26.44 -7.12
N LEU A 582 -21.86 -26.19 -6.57
CA LEU A 582 -22.58 -24.93 -6.79
C LEU A 582 -21.89 -23.76 -6.08
N ALA A 583 -21.40 -23.95 -4.85
CA ALA A 583 -20.65 -22.94 -4.12
C ALA A 583 -19.35 -22.53 -4.86
N LYS A 584 -18.60 -23.51 -5.40
CA LYS A 584 -17.43 -23.25 -6.27
C LYS A 584 -17.82 -22.48 -7.53
N LYS A 585 -18.95 -22.83 -8.18
CA LYS A 585 -19.45 -22.12 -9.36
C LYS A 585 -19.80 -20.66 -9.03
N VAL A 586 -20.50 -20.42 -7.92
CA VAL A 586 -20.80 -19.06 -7.41
C VAL A 586 -19.51 -18.27 -7.13
N PHE A 587 -18.52 -18.89 -6.50
CA PHE A 587 -17.21 -18.28 -6.23
C PHE A 587 -16.48 -17.85 -7.51
N ILE A 588 -16.42 -18.73 -8.51
CA ILE A 588 -15.79 -18.43 -9.81
C ILE A 588 -16.52 -17.29 -10.52
N LEU A 589 -17.87 -17.31 -10.56
CA LEU A 589 -18.62 -16.22 -11.21
C LEU A 589 -18.44 -14.87 -10.50
N TYR A 590 -18.31 -14.88 -9.16
CA TYR A 590 -18.07 -13.66 -8.39
C TYR A 590 -16.66 -13.11 -8.58
N TYR A 591 -15.62 -13.91 -8.33
CA TYR A 591 -14.24 -13.42 -8.37
C TYR A 591 -13.68 -13.36 -9.80
N GLU A 592 -13.76 -14.45 -10.59
CA GLU A 592 -13.13 -14.55 -11.91
C GLU A 592 -13.96 -13.93 -13.05
N ALA A 593 -15.28 -14.11 -13.05
CA ALA A 593 -16.17 -13.48 -14.06
C ALA A 593 -16.64 -12.07 -13.62
N HIS A 594 -16.20 -11.61 -12.45
CA HIS A 594 -16.53 -10.32 -11.84
C HIS A 594 -18.02 -9.99 -11.64
N MET A 595 -18.92 -10.97 -11.72
CA MET A 595 -20.36 -10.75 -11.67
C MET A 595 -20.81 -10.27 -10.28
N SER A 596 -21.87 -9.46 -10.25
CA SER A 596 -22.60 -9.11 -9.03
C SER A 596 -23.51 -10.24 -8.57
N ALA A 597 -23.95 -10.21 -7.32
CA ALA A 597 -24.87 -11.22 -6.77
C ALA A 597 -26.16 -11.36 -7.62
N ASN A 598 -26.73 -10.25 -8.12
CA ASN A 598 -27.91 -10.28 -9.01
C ASN A 598 -27.65 -11.00 -10.33
N GLU A 599 -26.50 -10.75 -10.96
CA GLU A 599 -26.15 -11.38 -12.24
C GLU A 599 -25.86 -12.88 -12.03
N ILE A 600 -25.28 -13.27 -10.90
CA ILE A 600 -25.09 -14.68 -10.51
C ILE A 600 -26.45 -15.36 -10.32
N ILE A 601 -27.37 -14.73 -9.59
CA ILE A 601 -28.75 -15.23 -9.37
C ILE A 601 -29.45 -15.47 -10.71
N ALA A 602 -29.44 -14.48 -11.61
CA ALA A 602 -30.07 -14.58 -12.92
C ALA A 602 -29.41 -15.64 -13.83
N SER A 603 -28.07 -15.68 -13.89
CA SER A 603 -27.33 -16.61 -14.76
C SER A 603 -27.38 -18.07 -14.32
N LEU A 604 -27.59 -18.31 -13.02
CA LEU A 604 -27.73 -19.66 -12.44
C LEU A 604 -29.19 -20.10 -12.26
N GLY A 605 -30.17 -19.23 -12.54
CA GLY A 605 -31.59 -19.52 -12.32
C GLY A 605 -31.94 -19.76 -10.85
N LEU A 606 -31.26 -19.04 -9.94
CA LEU A 606 -31.51 -19.13 -8.50
C LEU A 606 -32.68 -18.22 -8.12
N ASP A 607 -33.47 -18.66 -7.15
CA ASP A 607 -34.62 -17.93 -6.58
C ASP A 607 -34.26 -17.32 -5.19
N CYS A 608 -33.01 -16.85 -5.02
CA CYS A 608 -32.49 -16.38 -3.72
C CYS A 608 -32.28 -14.85 -3.66
N SER A 609 -32.20 -14.31 -2.44
CA SER A 609 -31.69 -12.96 -2.21
C SER A 609 -30.17 -12.89 -2.40
N GLN A 610 -29.66 -11.67 -2.60
CA GLN A 610 -28.22 -11.39 -2.67
C GLN A 610 -27.46 -11.88 -1.43
N ASP A 611 -28.06 -11.73 -0.25
CA ASP A 611 -27.43 -12.09 1.03
C ASP A 611 -27.06 -13.58 1.07
N VAL A 612 -27.93 -14.46 0.54
CA VAL A 612 -27.65 -15.91 0.45
C VAL A 612 -26.44 -16.21 -0.44
N VAL A 613 -26.21 -15.42 -1.50
CA VAL A 613 -25.01 -15.55 -2.35
C VAL A 613 -23.76 -15.15 -1.56
N MET A 614 -23.81 -14.03 -0.83
CA MET A 614 -22.70 -13.55 -0.01
C MET A 614 -22.39 -14.51 1.17
N ASP A 615 -23.41 -15.08 1.81
CA ASP A 615 -23.28 -16.10 2.85
C ASP A 615 -22.57 -17.36 2.34
N VAL A 616 -22.88 -17.79 1.12
CA VAL A 616 -22.23 -18.95 0.46
C VAL A 616 -20.76 -18.66 0.18
N LEU A 617 -20.44 -17.48 -0.36
CA LEU A 617 -19.06 -17.04 -0.61
C LEU A 617 -18.26 -17.01 0.72
N SER A 618 -18.82 -16.38 1.75
CA SER A 618 -18.22 -16.30 3.09
C SER A 618 -18.03 -17.68 3.73
N SER A 619 -19.03 -18.55 3.65
CA SER A 619 -18.98 -19.92 4.19
C SER A 619 -17.90 -20.77 3.50
N LEU A 620 -17.73 -20.62 2.18
CA LEU A 620 -16.71 -21.35 1.42
C LEU A 620 -15.30 -20.84 1.74
N LYS A 621 -15.09 -19.52 1.80
CA LYS A 621 -13.81 -18.91 2.23
C LYS A 621 -13.43 -19.37 3.63
N THR A 622 -14.35 -19.29 4.59
CA THR A 622 -14.16 -19.77 5.96
C THR A 622 -13.81 -21.26 6.01
N SER A 623 -14.40 -22.08 5.13
CA SER A 623 -14.10 -23.51 5.05
C SER A 623 -12.68 -23.80 4.54
N VAL A 624 -12.19 -23.01 3.57
CA VAL A 624 -10.79 -23.08 3.11
C VAL A 624 -9.82 -22.65 4.19
N LEU A 625 -10.11 -21.59 4.94
CA LEU A 625 -9.25 -21.12 6.03
C LEU A 625 -9.19 -22.15 7.17
N LYS A 626 -10.33 -22.72 7.58
CA LYS A 626 -10.36 -23.85 8.52
C LYS A 626 -9.54 -25.04 8.01
N TYR A 627 -9.59 -25.34 6.72
CA TYR A 627 -8.77 -26.41 6.12
C TYR A 627 -7.26 -26.09 6.15
N LYS A 628 -6.88 -24.81 5.99
CA LYS A 628 -5.50 -24.31 6.16
C LYS A 628 -4.97 -24.51 7.58
N GLU A 629 -5.81 -24.23 8.58
CA GLU A 629 -5.54 -24.49 10.02
C GLU A 629 -5.62 -25.98 10.42
N GLY A 630 -5.66 -26.90 9.45
CA GLY A 630 -5.68 -28.35 9.72
C GLY A 630 -7.04 -28.94 10.13
N MET A 631 -8.10 -28.13 10.22
CA MET A 631 -9.45 -28.65 10.47
C MET A 631 -9.96 -29.43 9.25
N ARG A 632 -10.75 -30.48 9.49
CA ARG A 632 -11.27 -31.37 8.45
C ARG A 632 -12.76 -31.59 8.60
N LYS A 633 -13.41 -31.99 7.50
CA LYS A 633 -14.82 -32.37 7.47
C LYS A 633 -15.03 -33.59 8.37
N SER A 634 -15.91 -33.47 9.37
CA SER A 634 -16.41 -34.64 10.10
C SER A 634 -17.34 -35.44 9.18
N LYS A 635 -17.52 -36.73 9.47
CA LYS A 635 -18.42 -37.62 8.72
C LYS A 635 -19.78 -36.94 8.49
N MET A 636 -20.20 -36.84 7.23
CA MET A 636 -21.44 -36.16 6.86
C MET A 636 -22.59 -37.16 6.91
N TYR A 637 -23.36 -37.12 7.99
CA TYR A 637 -24.53 -37.98 8.16
C TYR A 637 -25.67 -37.53 7.24
N SER A 638 -26.19 -38.50 6.47
CA SER A 638 -27.37 -38.36 5.62
C SER A 638 -28.65 -38.21 6.43
N LEU A 639 -29.70 -37.64 5.82
CA LEU A 639 -31.01 -37.55 6.47
C LEU A 639 -31.56 -38.93 6.86
N ASP A 640 -31.25 -39.96 6.07
CA ASP A 640 -31.68 -41.34 6.32
C ASP A 640 -30.94 -41.97 7.52
N GLU A 641 -29.64 -41.72 7.69
CA GLU A 641 -28.90 -42.11 8.91
C GLU A 641 -29.48 -41.42 10.15
N VAL A 642 -29.70 -40.10 10.10
CA VAL A 642 -30.30 -39.35 11.22
C VAL A 642 -31.71 -39.84 11.54
N THR A 643 -32.52 -40.14 10.52
CA THR A 643 -33.90 -40.63 10.67
C THR A 643 -33.93 -42.05 11.23
N SER A 644 -33.04 -42.92 10.76
CA SER A 644 -32.93 -44.31 11.25
C SER A 644 -32.50 -44.35 12.70
N TYR A 645 -31.47 -43.59 13.09
CA TYR A 645 -31.04 -43.49 14.48
C TYR A 645 -32.14 -42.94 15.39
N TYR A 646 -32.82 -41.87 14.97
CA TYR A 646 -33.94 -41.32 15.74
C TYR A 646 -35.09 -42.32 15.88
N ALA A 647 -35.44 -43.05 14.82
CA ALA A 647 -36.50 -44.06 14.88
C ALA A 647 -36.18 -45.19 15.86
N SER A 648 -34.91 -45.61 15.95
CA SER A 648 -34.43 -46.67 16.84
C SER A 648 -34.30 -46.24 18.30
N HIS A 649 -33.87 -45.00 18.58
CA HIS A 649 -33.51 -44.56 19.93
C HIS A 649 -34.44 -43.50 20.55
N LYS A 650 -35.46 -42.99 19.84
CA LYS A 650 -36.40 -41.96 20.33
C LYS A 650 -37.02 -42.22 21.71
N ASP A 651 -37.21 -43.49 22.09
CA ASP A 651 -37.89 -43.87 23.32
C ASP A 651 -36.90 -43.93 24.52
N GLU A 652 -35.59 -43.86 24.24
CA GLU A 652 -34.49 -43.77 25.20
C GLU A 652 -33.96 -42.33 25.37
N MET A 653 -34.27 -41.44 24.42
CA MET A 653 -33.83 -40.05 24.42
C MET A 653 -34.51 -39.21 25.51
N ASP A 654 -33.74 -38.30 26.13
CA ASP A 654 -34.31 -37.30 27.03
C ASP A 654 -35.09 -36.19 26.29
N LYS A 655 -35.77 -35.33 27.06
CA LYS A 655 -36.62 -34.25 26.50
C LYS A 655 -35.83 -33.23 25.68
N ASP A 656 -34.57 -32.98 26.01
CA ASP A 656 -33.73 -31.99 25.33
C ASP A 656 -33.13 -32.59 24.05
N GLN A 657 -32.68 -33.85 24.08
CA GLN A 657 -32.31 -34.61 22.88
C GLN A 657 -33.49 -34.68 21.89
N LEU A 658 -34.68 -35.09 22.34
CA LEU A 658 -35.88 -35.12 21.50
C LEU A 658 -36.21 -33.76 20.89
N LEU A 659 -35.96 -32.65 21.60
CA LEU A 659 -36.15 -31.30 21.09
C LEU A 659 -35.13 -30.95 19.99
N VAL A 660 -33.87 -31.37 20.13
CA VAL A 660 -32.82 -31.19 19.11
C VAL A 660 -33.16 -31.92 17.82
N TYR A 661 -33.55 -33.21 17.88
CA TYR A 661 -33.96 -33.97 16.70
C TYR A 661 -35.22 -33.40 16.05
N LYS A 662 -36.25 -33.04 16.83
CA LYS A 662 -37.46 -32.38 16.30
C LYS A 662 -37.14 -31.07 15.59
N ARG A 663 -36.25 -30.23 16.13
CA ARG A 663 -35.76 -29.01 15.48
C ARG A 663 -35.02 -29.30 14.18
N TYR A 664 -34.17 -30.33 14.15
CA TYR A 664 -33.48 -30.77 12.94
C TYR A 664 -34.47 -31.21 11.85
N PHE A 665 -35.42 -32.11 12.14
CA PHE A 665 -36.40 -32.55 11.13
C PHE A 665 -37.37 -31.45 10.70
N LEU A 666 -37.81 -30.56 11.60
CA LEU A 666 -38.61 -29.37 11.24
C LEU A 666 -37.85 -28.45 10.29
N ARG A 667 -36.54 -28.30 10.50
CA ARG A 667 -35.65 -27.54 9.62
C ARG A 667 -35.53 -28.21 8.25
N GLN A 668 -35.22 -29.50 8.20
CA GLN A 668 -35.13 -30.26 6.93
C GLN A 668 -36.44 -30.19 6.12
N LYS A 669 -37.61 -30.31 6.77
CA LYS A 669 -38.92 -30.13 6.12
C LYS A 669 -39.17 -28.73 5.55
N ARG A 670 -38.54 -27.68 6.10
CA ARG A 670 -38.56 -26.31 5.56
C ARG A 670 -37.49 -26.07 4.49
N GLU A 671 -36.52 -26.96 4.33
CA GLU A 671 -35.38 -26.83 3.40
C GLU A 671 -35.64 -27.49 2.03
N ASN A 672 -36.87 -27.95 1.76
CA ASN A 672 -37.32 -28.48 0.46
C ASN A 672 -37.49 -27.41 -0.66
N SER A 673 -37.22 -26.13 -0.40
CA SER A 673 -37.07 -25.13 -1.47
C SER A 673 -35.65 -25.19 -2.05
N SER A 674 -35.51 -24.88 -3.33
CA SER A 674 -34.28 -24.93 -4.15
C SER A 674 -33.10 -24.07 -3.66
N LEU A 675 -33.22 -23.45 -2.48
CA LEU A 675 -32.48 -22.26 -2.06
C LEU A 675 -31.57 -22.44 -0.86
N LYS A 676 -31.82 -23.45 -0.02
CA LYS A 676 -30.92 -23.79 1.10
C LYS A 676 -29.98 -24.96 0.81
N ALA A 677 -30.09 -25.59 -0.36
CA ALA A 677 -29.12 -26.58 -0.86
C ALA A 677 -27.67 -26.03 -0.93
N ILE A 678 -27.50 -24.72 -1.10
CA ILE A 678 -26.18 -24.08 -1.19
C ILE A 678 -25.50 -23.91 0.18
N SER A 679 -26.27 -23.80 1.27
CA SER A 679 -25.76 -23.73 2.65
C SER A 679 -26.52 -24.67 3.60
N GLN A 680 -26.46 -25.98 3.33
CA GLN A 680 -26.79 -26.96 4.36
C GLN A 680 -25.84 -26.75 5.55
N ASN A 681 -26.40 -26.56 6.75
CA ASN A 681 -25.57 -26.74 7.95
C ASN A 681 -25.31 -28.24 8.07
N GLY A 682 -24.10 -28.60 8.48
CA GLY A 682 -23.85 -29.94 8.98
C GLY A 682 -24.84 -30.30 10.09
N VAL A 683 -25.04 -31.60 10.26
CA VAL A 683 -25.86 -32.17 11.33
C VAL A 683 -25.45 -31.56 12.68
N ASN A 684 -26.44 -31.25 13.53
CA ASN A 684 -26.20 -30.59 14.82
C ASN A 684 -25.17 -31.38 15.64
N ALA A 685 -24.26 -30.71 16.35
CA ALA A 685 -23.16 -31.36 17.07
C ALA A 685 -23.63 -32.46 18.04
N THR A 686 -24.79 -32.31 18.68
CA THR A 686 -25.41 -33.34 19.54
C THR A 686 -25.81 -34.57 18.72
N ILE A 687 -26.49 -34.37 17.59
CA ILE A 687 -26.91 -35.45 16.68
C ILE A 687 -25.69 -36.15 16.07
N ALA A 688 -24.64 -35.39 15.72
CA ALA A 688 -23.39 -35.94 15.22
C ALA A 688 -22.67 -36.77 16.29
N TYR A 689 -22.62 -36.30 17.54
CA TYR A 689 -22.08 -37.04 18.69
C TYR A 689 -22.85 -38.36 18.91
N ASP A 690 -24.18 -38.29 18.93
CA ASP A 690 -25.08 -39.45 19.09
C ASP A 690 -24.81 -40.50 17.99
N LEU A 691 -24.75 -40.08 16.73
CA LEU A 691 -24.46 -40.95 15.59
C LEU A 691 -23.02 -41.49 15.59
N MET A 692 -22.03 -40.71 16.04
CA MET A 692 -20.66 -41.20 16.19
C MET A 692 -20.58 -42.30 17.27
N LYS A 693 -21.31 -42.12 18.38
CA LYS A 693 -21.39 -43.10 19.48
C LYS A 693 -22.06 -44.40 19.03
N ASP A 694 -23.17 -44.31 18.30
CA ASP A 694 -23.90 -45.45 17.75
C ASP A 694 -23.08 -46.26 16.75
N ASN A 695 -22.33 -45.57 15.87
CA ASN A 695 -21.44 -46.20 14.90
C ASN A 695 -20.16 -46.82 15.52
N GLY A 696 -20.04 -46.86 16.85
CA GLY A 696 -18.86 -47.41 17.53
C GLY A 696 -17.58 -46.61 17.28
N GLU A 697 -17.69 -45.31 16.95
CA GLU A 697 -16.51 -44.45 16.89
C GLU A 697 -16.00 -44.15 18.31
N LEU A 698 -14.70 -43.88 18.45
CA LEU A 698 -14.09 -43.53 19.74
C LEU A 698 -14.51 -42.11 20.13
N VAL A 699 -15.70 -41.99 20.71
CA VAL A 699 -16.25 -40.74 21.24
C VAL A 699 -15.98 -40.66 22.74
N PHE A 700 -15.52 -39.50 23.20
CA PHE A 700 -15.32 -39.26 24.63
C PHE A 700 -16.66 -39.11 25.36
N ASP A 701 -17.11 -40.17 26.04
CA ASP A 701 -18.31 -40.10 26.89
C ASP A 701 -17.95 -39.70 28.31
N ILE A 702 -18.28 -38.45 28.64
CA ILE A 702 -18.14 -37.86 29.97
C ILE A 702 -18.69 -38.77 31.08
N LYS A 703 -19.82 -39.45 30.89
CA LYS A 703 -20.41 -40.33 31.91
C LYS A 703 -19.53 -41.54 32.26
N THR A 704 -18.59 -41.90 31.39
CA THR A 704 -17.64 -43.00 31.57
C THR A 704 -16.19 -42.57 31.82
N ALA A 705 -15.90 -41.27 31.67
CA ALA A 705 -14.55 -40.72 31.83
C ALA A 705 -14.05 -40.87 33.28
N THR A 706 -12.75 -41.15 33.44
CA THR A 706 -12.11 -41.19 34.74
C THR A 706 -11.63 -39.79 35.16
N LYS A 707 -11.33 -39.63 36.46
CA LYS A 707 -10.67 -38.41 36.97
C LYS A 707 -9.37 -38.10 36.21
N ALA A 708 -8.63 -39.12 35.79
CA ALA A 708 -7.37 -38.97 35.06
C ALA A 708 -7.59 -38.40 33.65
N ASP A 709 -8.58 -38.91 32.91
CA ASP A 709 -8.88 -38.44 31.55
C ASP A 709 -9.30 -36.97 31.55
N ILE A 710 -10.15 -36.59 32.51
CA ILE A 710 -10.63 -35.21 32.68
C ILE A 710 -9.47 -34.29 33.12
N LEU A 711 -8.59 -34.75 34.00
CA LEU A 711 -7.38 -34.02 34.42
C LEU A 711 -6.41 -33.83 33.24
N GLU A 712 -6.27 -34.80 32.33
CA GLU A 712 -5.46 -34.66 31.12
C GLU A 712 -6.07 -33.64 30.15
N ILE A 713 -7.37 -33.74 29.86
CA ILE A 713 -8.11 -32.77 29.03
C ILE A 713 -7.95 -31.36 29.59
N LEU A 714 -8.20 -31.18 30.89
CA LEU A 714 -8.09 -29.88 31.55
C LEU A 714 -6.64 -29.37 31.66
N ARG A 715 -5.62 -30.22 31.67
CA ARG A 715 -4.21 -29.78 31.62
C ARG A 715 -3.79 -29.34 30.22
N LYS A 716 -4.30 -30.01 29.19
CA LYS A 716 -3.91 -29.82 27.79
C LYS A 716 -4.68 -28.69 27.12
N HIS A 717 -5.98 -28.57 27.41
CA HIS A 717 -6.91 -27.67 26.74
C HIS A 717 -7.52 -26.61 27.68
N LYS A 718 -6.92 -26.34 28.86
CA LYS A 718 -7.47 -25.38 29.84
C LYS A 718 -7.84 -24.03 29.23
N ASN A 719 -6.96 -23.52 28.38
CA ASN A 719 -7.06 -22.19 27.79
C ASN A 719 -8.08 -22.13 26.63
N GLU A 720 -8.51 -23.29 26.13
CA GLU A 720 -9.51 -23.46 25.07
C GLU A 720 -10.91 -23.73 25.66
N LEU A 721 -11.02 -23.90 26.98
CA LEU A 721 -12.26 -24.23 27.68
C LEU A 721 -12.72 -23.03 28.54
N SER A 722 -14.03 -22.75 28.54
CA SER A 722 -14.58 -21.71 29.42
C SER A 722 -14.33 -22.03 30.90
N ASP A 723 -14.09 -21.01 31.73
CA ASP A 723 -13.90 -21.16 33.19
C ASP A 723 -15.06 -21.92 33.84
N ARG A 724 -16.29 -21.74 33.32
CA ARG A 724 -17.47 -22.48 33.79
C ARG A 724 -17.39 -23.97 33.43
N THR A 725 -16.94 -24.32 32.24
CA THR A 725 -16.68 -25.71 31.83
C THR A 725 -15.59 -26.31 32.72
N VAL A 726 -14.47 -25.60 32.91
CA VAL A 726 -13.36 -26.02 33.77
C VAL A 726 -13.85 -26.28 35.21
N ALA A 727 -14.55 -25.32 35.82
CA ALA A 727 -15.09 -25.46 37.18
C ALA A 727 -16.14 -26.58 37.30
N THR A 728 -16.96 -26.79 36.26
CA THR A 728 -17.96 -27.88 36.25
C THR A 728 -17.28 -29.25 36.18
N LEU A 729 -16.25 -29.40 35.34
CA LEU A 729 -15.45 -30.62 35.25
C LEU A 729 -14.64 -30.87 36.53
N GLN A 730 -13.99 -29.85 37.09
CA GLN A 730 -13.31 -29.93 38.38
C GLN A 730 -14.25 -30.44 39.50
N LYS A 731 -15.47 -29.88 39.56
CA LYS A 731 -16.48 -30.28 40.55
C LYS A 731 -17.04 -31.69 40.32
N LEU A 732 -17.31 -32.08 39.08
CA LEU A 732 -17.87 -33.40 38.75
C LEU A 732 -16.90 -34.55 39.05
N TYR A 733 -15.59 -34.35 38.83
CA TYR A 733 -14.56 -35.38 39.00
C TYR A 733 -13.69 -35.18 40.24
N ASN A 734 -14.07 -34.25 41.12
CA ASN A 734 -13.37 -33.91 42.36
C ASN A 734 -11.86 -33.66 42.13
N ILE A 735 -11.54 -32.79 41.18
CA ILE A 735 -10.17 -32.39 40.82
C ILE A 735 -9.85 -31.05 41.47
N ASP A 736 -8.87 -31.03 42.38
CA ASP A 736 -8.45 -29.82 43.08
C ASP A 736 -7.65 -28.87 42.16
N SER A 737 -7.76 -27.56 42.38
CA SER A 737 -7.01 -26.55 41.61
C SER A 737 -5.48 -26.68 41.73
N SER A 738 -5.00 -27.30 42.82
CA SER A 738 -3.60 -27.65 43.03
C SER A 738 -3.08 -28.77 42.12
N GLU A 739 -3.95 -29.67 41.62
CA GLU A 739 -3.59 -30.76 40.70
C GLU A 739 -3.18 -30.27 39.30
N PHE A 740 -3.43 -28.98 39.00
CA PHE A 740 -3.06 -28.31 37.75
C PHE A 740 -1.74 -27.54 37.84
N MET A 741 -1.19 -27.32 39.04
CA MET A 741 0.04 -26.55 39.19
C MET A 741 1.24 -27.34 38.64
N LYS A 742 1.99 -26.72 37.73
CA LYS A 742 3.29 -27.25 37.30
C LYS A 742 4.25 -27.26 38.49
N GLY A 743 5.18 -28.22 38.57
CA GLY A 743 6.12 -28.32 39.69
C GLY A 743 6.94 -27.03 39.94
N SER A 744 7.18 -26.23 38.89
CA SER A 744 7.78 -24.89 39.00
C SER A 744 6.91 -23.90 39.78
N ASP A 745 5.60 -23.97 39.62
CA ASP A 745 4.65 -23.04 40.25
C ASP A 745 4.24 -23.55 41.64
N GLN A 746 4.17 -24.87 41.85
CA GLN A 746 4.15 -25.47 43.19
C GLN A 746 5.37 -25.01 44.01
N MET A 747 6.58 -25.00 43.43
CA MET A 747 7.76 -24.47 44.11
C MET A 747 7.73 -22.95 44.34
N LYS A 748 7.10 -22.16 43.47
CA LYS A 748 6.89 -20.72 43.74
C LYS A 748 5.93 -20.50 44.91
N VAL A 749 4.83 -21.27 44.96
CA VAL A 749 3.86 -21.20 46.06
C VAL A 749 4.48 -21.72 47.36
N LEU A 750 5.24 -22.82 47.33
CA LEU A 750 5.98 -23.29 48.51
C LEU A 750 7.03 -22.28 49.00
N ARG A 751 7.77 -21.61 48.09
CA ARG A 751 8.67 -20.50 48.46
C ARG A 751 7.95 -19.26 48.98
N PHE A 752 6.74 -19.00 48.50
CA PHE A 752 5.92 -17.90 49.00
C PHE A 752 5.41 -18.20 50.41
N LEU A 753 4.87 -19.41 50.62
CA LEU A 753 4.41 -19.91 51.92
C LEU A 753 5.55 -20.04 52.94
N SER A 754 6.75 -20.46 52.54
CA SER A 754 7.93 -20.51 53.42
C SER A 754 8.46 -19.13 53.81
N ASN A 755 7.97 -18.06 53.17
CA ASN A 755 8.30 -16.68 53.51
C ASN A 755 7.16 -16.01 54.32
N LEU A 756 6.19 -16.78 54.82
CA LEU A 756 5.18 -16.30 55.76
C LEU A 756 5.56 -16.70 57.19
N ASP A 757 5.25 -15.85 58.16
CA ASP A 757 5.30 -16.19 59.59
C ASP A 757 4.11 -17.09 59.99
N ASP A 758 4.11 -17.59 61.23
CA ASP A 758 3.05 -18.45 61.79
C ASP A 758 1.65 -17.78 61.81
N ASN A 759 1.57 -16.47 61.53
CA ASN A 759 0.32 -15.70 61.41
C ASN A 759 -0.03 -15.33 59.96
N GLY A 760 0.70 -15.86 58.97
CA GLY A 760 0.46 -15.66 57.55
C GLY A 760 0.96 -14.33 56.98
N LYS A 761 1.86 -13.61 57.66
CA LYS A 761 2.47 -12.36 57.15
C LYS A 761 3.82 -12.61 56.47
N LEU A 762 4.02 -11.96 55.32
CA LEU A 762 5.31 -11.95 54.60
C LEU A 762 6.44 -11.42 55.50
N LEU A 763 7.42 -12.29 55.75
CA LEU A 763 8.68 -11.96 56.41
C LEU A 763 9.44 -10.95 55.54
N SER A 764 9.89 -9.85 56.14
CA SER A 764 10.71 -8.87 55.43
C SER A 764 12.08 -9.44 55.08
N ILE A 765 12.78 -8.84 54.11
CA ILE A 765 14.12 -9.30 53.69
C ILE A 765 15.14 -9.30 54.86
N LYS A 766 14.92 -8.50 55.92
CA LYS A 766 15.72 -8.49 57.16
C LYS A 766 15.32 -9.56 58.20
N GLN A 767 14.29 -10.34 57.94
CA GLN A 767 13.82 -11.47 58.77
C GLN A 767 14.03 -12.82 58.08
N VAL A 768 14.32 -12.82 56.77
CA VAL A 768 14.66 -14.00 55.95
C VAL A 768 16.17 -14.21 55.85
N ALA A 769 16.97 -13.18 56.16
CA ALA A 769 18.42 -13.20 56.28
C ALA A 769 18.83 -13.09 57.76
#